data_AF-A0A820BXP6-F1
#
_entry.id   AF-A0A820BXP6-F1
#
_cell.length_a   1.000
_cell.length_b   1.000
_cell.length_c   1.000
_cell.angle_alpha   90.00
_cell.angle_beta   90.00
_cell.angle_gamma   90.00
#
_symmetry.space_group_name_H-M   'P 1'
#
loop_
_entity.id
_entity.type
_entity.pdbx_description
1 polymer ?
#
loop_
_entity_poly.entity_id
_entity_poly.type
_entity_poly.pdbx_seq_one_letter_code
_entity_poly.pdbx_strand_id
1 'polypeptide(L)'
;TATNQLFLSNPQINLWQFEVVYSFLQETSSSSLNIVLTKSPSNGSCLINPLNGTTNSLFDVLCSNWFDDNDIKDYSVYVWKNDLAEKMIVAYSTISSFQVRLPPGDDQTSLLHLFVHIRNQFDCVTEFNLSSVTVMPDLVGLTDFMNNIQNLSSELIRNPITQLLGSQNQNVVGQLIISLSQQLNKMNNENIDTTILNGIPATSISVSTLGSQTSQVSSIPLNESALIEYNTQLNSHANTREYLMTFIAKLAITTPNSVKLQATALAQITETTNELTRTTLMTASERCYQLAMALYPMSTGIPYEDVQLSATQLIQCAANVLTAVNGPLQQRTTILDLDYSRATTFPADYDTDLESAWSNPNLFADGNDFSWETIERNRNIYYQKQLANQIINQMNEIIALLSSSLNIHLNIGQQSIIDTSQVFMSLESKSIESLSNKLSQPMINVQIQLPENLNLNLSNNSKISIRTMVTPLAPFGNTTTQSNTNLSTCVSFSILDENENEISVQTDLNRPIEIIIPRDSNLIIPSMILQNVTSMNSTPHNQLFNFQYINITSTLPISVHLEIQPLNSSLAYLFIYKFDQVPQLNSSIKQIDGSQLFCPSGLTNESIYHYFLDNQQTFGHQSLIFGLRELNSTEMSDVCSNSSITYLPITNERFNFTSNYQLRIYTSGCYYIDNNNQW
;
A
#
# COMPACT_ATOMS: atom_id res chain seq x y z
N THR A 1 -31.91 -19.96 4.06
CA THR A 1 -30.76 -19.56 4.92
C THR A 1 -31.30 -19.00 6.22
N ALA A 2 -30.95 -19.60 7.36
CA ALA A 2 -31.20 -18.97 8.65
C ALA A 2 -30.12 -17.90 8.87
N THR A 3 -30.54 -16.66 9.14
CA THR A 3 -29.59 -15.56 9.44
C THR A 3 -29.15 -15.65 10.90
N ASN A 4 -27.93 -15.18 11.22
CA ASN A 4 -27.44 -15.09 12.60
C ASN A 4 -28.47 -14.45 13.57
N GLN A 5 -29.23 -13.47 13.06
CA GLN A 5 -30.31 -12.81 13.79
C GLN A 5 -31.33 -13.75 14.45
N LEU A 6 -31.58 -14.93 13.87
CA LEU A 6 -32.50 -15.92 14.43
C LEU A 6 -32.01 -16.43 15.79
N PHE A 7 -30.72 -16.74 15.88
CA PHE A 7 -30.07 -17.21 17.09
C PHE A 7 -29.95 -16.08 18.11
N LEU A 8 -29.53 -14.89 17.67
CA LEU A 8 -29.42 -13.71 18.53
C LEU A 8 -30.75 -13.25 19.14
N SER A 9 -31.87 -13.44 18.41
CA SER A 9 -33.21 -13.09 18.91
C SER A 9 -33.77 -14.12 19.89
N ASN A 10 -33.16 -15.30 19.98
CA ASN A 10 -33.59 -16.40 20.84
C ASN A 10 -32.43 -16.96 21.68
N PRO A 11 -31.74 -16.11 22.46
CA PRO A 11 -30.51 -16.49 23.16
C PRO A 11 -30.74 -17.54 24.26
N GLN A 12 -31.99 -17.74 24.68
CA GLN A 12 -32.38 -18.79 25.63
C GLN A 12 -32.40 -20.21 25.03
N ILE A 13 -32.42 -20.35 23.69
CA ILE A 13 -32.52 -21.64 23.01
C ILE A 13 -31.12 -22.17 22.71
N ASN A 14 -30.71 -23.22 23.43
CA ASN A 14 -29.40 -23.84 23.24
C ASN A 14 -29.40 -24.93 22.16
N LEU A 15 -30.52 -25.63 21.94
CA LEU A 15 -30.63 -26.71 20.96
C LEU A 15 -31.55 -26.28 19.82
N TRP A 16 -31.01 -26.31 18.61
CA TRP A 16 -31.72 -26.00 17.37
C TRP A 16 -31.78 -27.23 16.50
N GLN A 17 -32.99 -27.62 16.10
CA GLN A 17 -33.21 -28.69 15.13
C GLN A 17 -33.76 -28.10 13.84
N PHE A 18 -32.98 -28.21 12.77
CA PHE A 18 -33.41 -27.87 11.42
C PHE A 18 -33.80 -29.16 10.71
N GLU A 19 -35.10 -29.42 10.65
CA GLU A 19 -35.65 -30.61 9.99
C GLU A 19 -36.15 -30.26 8.59
N VAL A 20 -35.70 -31.05 7.61
CA VAL A 20 -36.22 -31.04 6.24
C VAL A 20 -37.11 -32.26 6.09
N VAL A 21 -38.38 -32.01 5.74
CA VAL A 21 -39.36 -33.06 5.50
C VAL A 21 -39.63 -33.14 4.00
N TYR A 22 -39.32 -34.29 3.40
CA TYR A 22 -39.65 -34.63 2.03
C TYR A 22 -41.00 -35.33 2.00
N SER A 23 -41.96 -34.74 1.31
CA SER A 23 -43.27 -35.35 1.09
C SER A 23 -43.38 -35.86 -0.34
N PHE A 24 -43.49 -37.18 -0.48
CA PHE A 24 -43.77 -37.87 -1.73
C PHE A 24 -45.24 -38.34 -1.74
N LEU A 25 -45.77 -38.66 -2.92
CA LEU A 25 -47.16 -39.06 -3.12
C LEU A 25 -47.65 -40.22 -2.24
N GLN A 26 -46.74 -41.06 -1.74
CA GLN A 26 -47.07 -42.23 -0.91
C GLN A 26 -46.29 -42.29 0.41
N GLU A 27 -45.28 -41.44 0.61
CA GLU A 27 -44.37 -41.52 1.76
C GLU A 27 -43.88 -40.13 2.17
N THR A 28 -43.63 -39.97 3.47
CA THR A 28 -42.90 -38.83 4.02
C THR A 28 -41.60 -39.31 4.63
N SER A 29 -40.49 -38.69 4.26
CA SER A 29 -39.17 -38.90 4.84
C SER A 29 -38.68 -37.61 5.46
N SER A 30 -37.95 -37.66 6.57
CA SER A 30 -37.33 -36.47 7.15
C SER A 30 -35.86 -36.69 7.48
N SER A 31 -35.12 -35.60 7.44
CA SER A 31 -33.73 -35.53 7.86
C SER A 31 -33.54 -34.27 8.67
N SER A 32 -32.81 -34.34 9.78
CA SER A 32 -32.61 -33.18 10.65
C SER A 32 -31.14 -32.92 10.95
N LEU A 33 -30.77 -31.63 10.96
CA LEU A 33 -29.52 -31.13 11.50
C LEU A 33 -29.78 -30.59 12.91
N ASN A 34 -29.04 -31.11 13.90
CA ASN A 34 -29.09 -30.61 15.26
C ASN A 34 -27.85 -29.74 15.54
N ILE A 35 -28.07 -28.52 16.01
CA ILE A 35 -27.02 -27.58 16.39
C ILE A 35 -27.18 -27.29 17.88
N VAL A 36 -26.10 -27.43 18.64
CA VAL A 36 -26.04 -26.99 20.02
C VAL A 36 -25.21 -25.71 20.06
N LEU A 37 -25.80 -24.63 20.53
CA LEU A 37 -25.10 -23.37 20.76
C LEU A 37 -24.44 -23.41 22.13
N THR A 38 -23.12 -23.31 22.14
CA THR A 38 -22.33 -23.16 23.35
C THR A 38 -22.44 -21.72 23.86
N LYS A 39 -22.40 -21.54 25.19
CA LYS A 39 -22.40 -20.20 25.81
C LYS A 39 -20.97 -19.72 26.01
N SER A 40 -20.79 -18.42 26.07
CA SER A 40 -19.50 -17.83 26.42
C SER A 40 -19.28 -17.87 27.96
N PRO A 41 -18.01 -17.81 28.41
CA PRO A 41 -17.69 -17.71 29.84
C PRO A 41 -18.44 -16.56 30.53
N SER A 42 -18.89 -16.75 31.76
CA SER A 42 -19.70 -15.73 32.46
C SER A 42 -19.32 -15.57 33.94
N ASN A 43 -19.91 -14.56 34.59
CA ASN A 43 -19.83 -14.26 36.03
C ASN A 43 -18.43 -13.89 36.59
N GLY A 44 -17.40 -13.85 35.75
CA GLY A 44 -16.06 -13.47 36.14
C GLY A 44 -15.78 -11.97 36.07
N SER A 45 -14.59 -11.60 36.51
CA SER A 45 -14.05 -10.26 36.38
C SER A 45 -12.54 -10.32 36.16
N CYS A 46 -11.99 -9.29 35.51
CA CYS A 46 -10.55 -9.11 35.38
C CYS A 46 -10.10 -7.76 35.95
N LEU A 47 -8.90 -7.73 36.50
CA LEU A 47 -8.27 -6.53 37.06
C LEU A 47 -6.84 -6.41 36.52
N ILE A 48 -6.36 -5.18 36.41
CA ILE A 48 -4.97 -4.87 36.03
C ILE A 48 -4.31 -3.95 37.07
N ASN A 49 -3.06 -4.22 37.42
CA ASN A 49 -2.28 -3.43 38.37
C ASN A 49 -0.77 -3.49 38.06
N PRO A 50 0.01 -2.40 38.20
CA PRO A 50 -0.41 -1.03 38.53
C PRO A 50 -1.19 -0.36 37.39
N LEU A 51 -1.83 0.78 37.65
CA LEU A 51 -2.50 1.57 36.59
C LEU A 51 -1.56 2.54 35.88
N ASN A 52 -0.34 2.73 36.40
CA ASN A 52 0.67 3.61 35.83
C ASN A 52 2.00 2.86 35.77
N GLY A 53 2.73 3.03 34.67
CA GLY A 53 4.05 2.46 34.51
C GLY A 53 4.74 2.94 33.24
N THR A 54 5.81 2.26 32.89
CA THR A 54 6.57 2.46 31.65
C THR A 54 6.50 1.21 30.77
N THR A 55 7.00 1.28 29.53
CA THR A 55 7.12 0.12 28.64
C THR A 55 7.95 -1.04 29.22
N ASN A 56 8.76 -0.77 30.25
CA ASN A 56 9.54 -1.79 30.97
C ASN A 56 8.86 -2.31 32.25
N SER A 57 7.78 -1.68 32.69
CA SER A 57 7.02 -2.07 33.89
C SER A 57 6.23 -3.36 33.64
N LEU A 58 6.12 -4.19 34.68
CA LEU A 58 5.26 -5.38 34.68
C LEU A 58 3.88 -5.03 35.22
N PHE A 59 2.84 -5.45 34.50
CA PHE A 59 1.45 -5.29 34.86
C PHE A 59 0.85 -6.67 35.13
N ASP A 60 0.32 -6.86 36.33
CA ASP A 60 -0.41 -8.07 36.73
C ASP A 60 -1.83 -8.01 36.15
N VAL A 61 -2.20 -9.03 35.37
CA VAL A 61 -3.57 -9.26 34.90
C VAL A 61 -4.16 -10.42 35.68
N LEU A 62 -5.24 -10.16 36.40
CA LEU A 62 -5.90 -11.10 37.30
C LEU A 62 -7.35 -11.28 36.90
N CYS A 63 -7.65 -12.40 36.25
CA CYS A 63 -9.00 -12.83 35.92
C CYS A 63 -9.48 -13.89 36.92
N SER A 64 -10.63 -13.66 37.53
CA SER A 64 -11.17 -14.54 38.59
C SER A 64 -12.67 -14.76 38.43
N ASN A 65 -13.14 -15.88 38.97
CA ASN A 65 -14.56 -16.28 39.02
C ASN A 65 -15.24 -16.47 37.65
N TRP A 66 -14.46 -16.67 36.58
CA TRP A 66 -15.02 -17.06 35.28
C TRP A 66 -15.55 -18.49 35.35
N PHE A 67 -16.83 -18.65 34.99
CA PHE A 67 -17.50 -19.94 34.93
C PHE A 67 -17.83 -20.29 33.48
N ASP A 68 -17.49 -21.52 33.10
CA ASP A 68 -17.85 -22.15 31.83
C ASP A 68 -17.99 -23.66 32.06
N ASP A 69 -18.98 -24.30 31.46
CA ASP A 69 -19.26 -25.73 31.62
C ASP A 69 -18.16 -26.62 30.99
N ASN A 70 -17.29 -26.04 30.16
CA ASN A 70 -16.26 -26.72 29.39
C ASN A 70 -14.85 -26.22 29.70
N ASP A 71 -14.66 -25.55 30.84
CA ASP A 71 -13.42 -24.90 31.26
C ASP A 71 -12.97 -23.74 30.34
N ILE A 72 -12.13 -22.88 30.92
CA ILE A 72 -11.48 -21.79 30.18
C ILE A 72 -10.27 -22.35 29.43
N LYS A 73 -10.19 -22.06 28.14
CA LYS A 73 -9.08 -22.42 27.24
C LYS A 73 -7.91 -21.46 27.39
N ASP A 74 -8.17 -20.16 27.26
CA ASP A 74 -7.15 -19.13 27.35
C ASP A 74 -7.71 -17.72 27.63
N TYR A 75 -6.78 -16.83 27.95
CA TYR A 75 -6.95 -15.41 28.16
C TYR A 75 -6.05 -14.68 27.16
N SER A 76 -6.59 -13.73 26.41
CA SER A 76 -5.83 -12.92 25.46
C SER A 76 -6.02 -11.44 25.76
N VAL A 77 -4.91 -10.69 25.85
CA VAL A 77 -4.92 -9.25 26.17
C VAL A 77 -4.75 -8.45 24.90
N TYR A 78 -5.66 -7.51 24.70
CA TYR A 78 -5.63 -6.59 23.58
C TYR A 78 -5.57 -5.16 24.08
N VAL A 79 -4.94 -4.30 23.28
CA VAL A 79 -4.76 -2.89 23.58
C VAL A 79 -5.07 -2.02 22.38
N TRP A 80 -5.49 -0.78 22.64
CA TRP A 80 -5.66 0.26 21.62
C TRP A 80 -5.46 1.64 22.25
N LYS A 81 -5.23 2.65 21.40
CA LYS A 81 -5.00 4.04 21.81
C LYS A 81 -6.27 4.86 21.63
N ASN A 82 -6.53 5.34 20.40
CA ASN A 82 -7.64 6.25 20.12
C ASN A 82 -8.78 5.59 19.33
N ASP A 83 -8.46 4.62 18.48
CA ASP A 83 -9.43 3.89 17.67
C ASP A 83 -9.43 2.40 18.03
N LEU A 84 -10.62 1.83 18.26
CA LEU A 84 -10.80 0.40 18.52
C LEU A 84 -10.50 -0.45 17.28
N ALA A 85 -10.58 0.13 16.07
CA ALA A 85 -10.18 -0.55 14.83
C ALA A 85 -8.68 -0.90 14.80
N GLU A 86 -7.85 -0.14 15.51
CA GLU A 86 -6.39 -0.36 15.62
C GLU A 86 -6.00 -1.31 16.77
N LYS A 87 -6.97 -2.03 17.33
CA LYS A 87 -6.69 -2.96 18.44
C LYS A 87 -5.68 -4.03 18.04
N MET A 88 -4.80 -4.34 18.98
CA MET A 88 -3.72 -5.30 18.76
C MET A 88 -3.53 -6.21 19.97
N ILE A 89 -3.20 -7.47 19.71
CA ILE A 89 -2.87 -8.43 20.76
C ILE A 89 -1.47 -8.13 21.31
N VAL A 90 -1.31 -8.21 22.63
CA VAL A 90 0.00 -8.02 23.29
C VAL A 90 0.43 -9.22 24.12
N ALA A 91 -0.52 -10.06 24.55
CA ALA A 91 -0.22 -11.22 25.36
C ALA A 91 -1.34 -12.25 25.27
N TYR A 92 -1.01 -13.50 25.58
CA TYR A 92 -1.99 -14.53 25.88
C TYR A 92 -1.48 -15.48 26.96
N SER A 93 -2.40 -16.15 27.66
CA SER A 93 -2.08 -17.04 28.78
C SER A 93 -3.14 -18.13 28.91
N THR A 94 -2.73 -19.34 29.28
CA THR A 94 -3.66 -20.43 29.65
C THR A 94 -4.03 -20.40 31.13
N ILE A 95 -3.36 -19.57 31.93
CA ILE A 95 -3.65 -19.34 33.34
C ILE A 95 -4.26 -17.96 33.54
N SER A 96 -5.13 -17.82 34.54
CA SER A 96 -5.93 -16.61 34.76
C SER A 96 -5.19 -15.47 35.48
N SER A 97 -3.97 -15.73 35.96
CA SER A 97 -3.11 -14.75 36.62
C SER A 97 -1.75 -14.74 35.96
N PHE A 98 -1.40 -13.64 35.30
CA PHE A 98 -0.16 -13.52 34.53
C PHE A 98 0.32 -12.08 34.44
N GLN A 99 1.59 -11.91 34.06
CA GLN A 99 2.23 -10.60 33.92
C GLN A 99 2.44 -10.23 32.46
N VAL A 100 2.26 -8.95 32.15
CA VAL A 100 2.46 -8.39 30.81
C VAL A 100 3.28 -7.11 30.87
N ARG A 101 4.06 -6.86 29.82
CA ARG A 101 4.57 -5.53 29.49
C ARG A 101 3.68 -4.92 28.41
N LEU A 102 3.41 -3.64 28.53
CA LEU A 102 2.48 -2.93 27.66
C LEU A 102 3.23 -1.95 26.76
N PRO A 103 2.76 -1.75 25.51
CA PRO A 103 3.28 -0.72 24.62
C PRO A 103 3.05 0.69 25.18
N PRO A 104 3.77 1.70 24.66
CA PRO A 104 3.51 3.09 25.03
C PRO A 104 2.06 3.47 24.67
N GLY A 105 1.43 4.27 25.54
CA GLY A 105 0.08 4.77 25.30
C GLY A 105 0.02 5.84 24.21
N ASP A 106 -1.12 6.54 24.15
CA ASP A 106 -1.30 7.71 23.29
C ASP A 106 -0.21 8.78 23.51
N ASP A 107 0.17 9.48 22.44
CA ASP A 107 1.33 10.37 22.48
C ASP A 107 1.13 11.61 23.36
N GLN A 108 -0.11 12.04 23.57
CA GLN A 108 -0.43 13.22 24.37
C GLN A 108 -0.77 12.84 25.82
N THR A 109 -1.53 11.76 25.98
CA THR A 109 -2.10 11.38 27.28
C THR A 109 -1.36 10.22 27.95
N SER A 110 -0.52 9.50 27.21
CA SER A 110 0.06 8.20 27.60
C SER A 110 -0.97 7.15 27.97
N LEU A 111 -2.25 7.37 27.64
CA LEU A 111 -3.35 6.47 27.98
C LEU A 111 -3.38 5.28 27.01
N LEU A 112 -3.57 4.09 27.56
CA LEU A 112 -3.76 2.85 26.82
C LEU A 112 -5.04 2.18 27.32
N HIS A 113 -5.92 1.83 26.40
CA HIS A 113 -7.14 1.09 26.70
C HIS A 113 -6.93 -0.40 26.48
N LEU A 114 -7.59 -1.23 27.29
CA LEU A 114 -7.38 -2.68 27.31
C LEU A 114 -8.67 -3.44 27.51
N PHE A 115 -8.74 -4.60 26.89
CA PHE A 115 -9.70 -5.64 27.25
C PHE A 115 -9.00 -7.00 27.27
N VAL A 116 -9.62 -7.94 27.98
CA VAL A 116 -9.23 -9.34 27.96
C VAL A 116 -10.32 -10.13 27.25
N HIS A 117 -9.93 -10.98 26.32
CA HIS A 117 -10.78 -12.04 25.80
C HIS A 117 -10.61 -13.28 26.67
N ILE A 118 -11.71 -13.74 27.27
CA ILE A 118 -11.78 -14.98 28.03
C ILE A 118 -12.48 -16.00 27.16
N ARG A 119 -11.77 -17.08 26.84
CA ARG A 119 -12.19 -18.03 25.83
C ARG A 119 -12.38 -19.42 26.41
N ASN A 120 -13.45 -20.11 26.04
CA ASN A 120 -13.64 -21.51 26.42
C ASN A 120 -13.09 -22.51 25.38
N GLN A 121 -13.22 -23.80 25.64
CA GLN A 121 -12.70 -24.86 24.76
C GLN A 121 -13.39 -24.94 23.39
N PHE A 122 -14.56 -24.30 23.23
CA PHE A 122 -15.30 -24.21 21.97
C PHE A 122 -15.14 -22.85 21.28
N ASP A 123 -14.12 -22.07 21.68
CA ASP A 123 -13.77 -20.76 21.13
C ASP A 123 -14.88 -19.69 21.26
N CYS A 124 -15.86 -19.88 22.16
CA CYS A 124 -16.74 -18.80 22.57
C CYS A 124 -15.98 -17.82 23.46
N VAL A 125 -16.13 -16.52 23.18
CA VAL A 125 -15.35 -15.46 23.83
C VAL A 125 -16.28 -14.54 24.62
N THR A 126 -15.85 -14.19 25.83
CA THR A 126 -16.36 -13.02 26.54
C THR A 126 -15.29 -11.95 26.57
N GLU A 127 -15.63 -10.75 26.09
CA GLU A 127 -14.79 -9.57 26.15
C GLU A 127 -15.03 -8.82 27.47
N PHE A 128 -13.97 -8.62 28.25
CA PHE A 128 -14.03 -7.89 29.50
C PHE A 128 -13.12 -6.66 29.43
N ASN A 129 -13.72 -5.47 29.51
CA ASN A 129 -12.98 -4.20 29.53
C ASN A 129 -12.22 -4.05 30.86
N LEU A 130 -10.91 -3.86 30.76
CA LEU A 130 -10.07 -3.52 31.90
C LEU A 130 -10.06 -2.01 32.15
N SER A 131 -9.60 -1.61 33.33
CA SER A 131 -9.22 -0.22 33.58
C SER A 131 -8.15 0.20 32.59
N SER A 132 -8.28 1.41 32.03
CA SER A 132 -7.23 2.02 31.21
C SER A 132 -6.01 2.32 32.07
N VAL A 133 -4.83 2.26 31.46
CA VAL A 133 -3.55 2.43 32.16
C VAL A 133 -2.71 3.50 31.45
N THR A 134 -1.85 4.17 32.22
CA THR A 134 -0.91 5.14 31.69
C THR A 134 0.45 4.48 31.50
N VAL A 135 0.93 4.39 30.26
CA VAL A 135 2.22 3.76 29.92
C VAL A 135 3.11 4.74 29.20
N MET A 136 4.16 5.20 29.89
CA MET A 136 5.16 6.10 29.30
C MET A 136 6.27 5.31 28.59
N PRO A 137 6.80 5.81 27.46
CA PRO A 137 7.95 5.19 26.80
C PRO A 137 9.21 5.31 27.66
N ASP A 138 9.98 4.22 27.78
CA ASP A 138 11.31 4.25 28.39
C ASP A 138 12.38 4.69 27.37
N LEU A 139 12.39 5.99 27.06
CA LEU A 139 13.29 6.57 26.05
C LEU A 139 14.77 6.44 26.42
N VAL A 140 15.10 6.44 27.72
CA VAL A 140 16.48 6.27 28.19
C VAL A 140 16.93 4.83 27.92
N GLY A 141 16.11 3.85 28.31
CA GLY A 141 16.39 2.44 28.03
C GLY A 141 16.49 2.13 26.53
N LEU A 142 15.65 2.73 25.70
CA LEU A 142 15.71 2.61 24.24
C LEU A 142 17.00 3.23 23.67
N THR A 143 17.36 4.45 24.09
CA THR A 143 18.57 5.14 23.63
C THR A 143 19.82 4.35 24.00
N ASP A 144 19.91 3.86 25.24
CA ASP A 144 21.02 3.01 25.69
C ASP A 144 21.09 1.71 24.90
N PHE A 145 19.94 1.11 24.57
CA PHE A 145 19.87 -0.10 23.75
C PHE A 145 20.38 0.15 22.32
N MET A 146 19.93 1.21 21.66
CA MET A 146 20.38 1.59 20.31
C MET A 146 21.90 1.87 20.29
N ASN A 147 22.40 2.64 21.27
CA ASN A 147 23.82 2.94 21.39
C ASN A 147 24.69 1.69 21.59
N ASN A 148 24.19 0.69 22.34
CA ASN A 148 24.89 -0.59 22.52
C ASN A 148 24.95 -1.41 21.23
N ILE A 149 23.89 -1.39 20.41
CA ILE A 149 23.86 -2.07 19.11
C ILE A 149 24.84 -1.43 18.14
N GLN A 150 24.80 -0.10 18.00
CA GLN A 150 25.67 0.64 17.08
C GLN A 150 27.16 0.41 17.36
N ASN A 151 27.55 0.38 18.64
CA ASN A 151 28.94 0.21 19.05
C ASN A 151 29.40 -1.26 19.11
N LEU A 152 28.52 -2.22 18.74
CA LEU A 152 28.75 -3.66 18.89
C LEU A 152 29.36 -4.00 20.25
N SER A 153 28.85 -3.36 21.31
CA SER A 153 29.50 -3.37 22.61
C SER A 153 29.43 -4.77 23.23
N SER A 154 30.49 -5.20 23.91
CA SER A 154 30.44 -6.40 24.75
C SER A 154 29.39 -6.31 25.86
N GLU A 155 28.94 -5.08 26.17
CA GLU A 155 27.87 -4.77 27.12
C GLU A 155 26.46 -5.05 26.54
N LEU A 156 26.31 -5.26 25.23
CA LEU A 156 25.02 -5.58 24.61
C LEU A 156 24.38 -6.84 25.23
N ILE A 157 25.18 -7.84 25.59
CA ILE A 157 24.72 -9.07 26.26
C ILE A 157 24.22 -8.77 27.69
N ARG A 158 24.73 -7.71 28.32
CA ARG A 158 24.34 -7.27 29.67
C ARG A 158 23.16 -6.31 29.66
N ASN A 159 22.77 -5.79 28.50
CA ASN A 159 21.61 -4.91 28.38
C ASN A 159 20.32 -5.67 28.78
N PRO A 160 19.47 -5.10 29.65
CA PRO A 160 18.25 -5.76 30.13
C PRO A 160 17.27 -6.14 29.01
N ILE A 161 17.14 -5.31 27.97
CA ILE A 161 16.27 -5.58 26.83
C ILE A 161 16.79 -6.80 26.07
N THR A 162 18.10 -6.87 25.81
CA THR A 162 18.72 -8.04 25.17
C THR A 162 18.49 -9.34 25.95
N GLN A 163 18.60 -9.30 27.28
CA GLN A 163 18.37 -10.48 28.13
C GLN A 163 16.92 -10.96 28.05
N LEU A 164 15.95 -10.03 28.05
CA LEU A 164 14.54 -10.36 27.93
C LEU A 164 14.19 -10.90 26.54
N LEU A 165 14.75 -10.32 25.47
CA LEU A 165 14.62 -10.82 24.10
C LEU A 165 15.20 -12.24 23.96
N GLY A 166 16.30 -12.53 24.67
CA GLY A 166 16.91 -13.85 24.74
C GLY A 166 16.10 -14.92 25.49
N SER A 167 14.99 -14.57 26.14
CA SER A 167 14.20 -15.51 26.95
C SER A 167 13.47 -16.59 26.13
N GLN A 168 13.30 -16.38 24.83
CA GLN A 168 12.46 -17.19 23.93
C GLN A 168 10.98 -17.31 24.35
N ASN A 169 10.56 -16.56 25.37
CA ASN A 169 9.16 -16.49 25.77
C ASN A 169 8.41 -15.59 24.77
N GLN A 170 7.45 -16.18 24.06
CA GLN A 170 6.74 -15.50 22.97
C GLN A 170 6.04 -14.22 23.42
N ASN A 171 5.43 -14.21 24.62
CA ASN A 171 4.81 -13.00 25.18
C ASN A 171 5.86 -11.93 25.43
N VAL A 172 6.97 -12.26 26.10
CA VAL A 172 8.01 -11.28 26.45
C VAL A 172 8.65 -10.71 25.18
N VAL A 173 9.02 -11.56 24.23
CA VAL A 173 9.66 -11.14 22.97
C VAL A 173 8.67 -10.32 22.12
N GLY A 174 7.42 -10.79 21.98
CA GLY A 174 6.38 -10.09 21.23
C GLY A 174 6.08 -8.71 21.81
N GLN A 175 5.89 -8.60 23.13
CA GLN A 175 5.62 -7.34 23.84
C GLN A 175 6.75 -6.34 23.65
N LEU A 176 8.00 -6.78 23.81
CA LEU A 176 9.15 -5.90 23.65
C LEU A 176 9.29 -5.40 22.21
N ILE A 177 9.15 -6.28 21.22
CA ILE A 177 9.32 -5.87 19.83
C ILE A 177 8.18 -4.95 19.38
N ILE A 178 6.95 -5.23 19.77
CA ILE A 178 5.83 -4.31 19.60
C ILE A 178 6.15 -2.94 20.19
N SER A 179 6.59 -2.89 21.46
CA SER A 179 6.78 -1.64 22.19
C SER A 179 7.95 -0.81 21.64
N LEU A 180 9.05 -1.48 21.27
CA LEU A 180 10.23 -0.84 20.69
C LEU A 180 9.96 -0.39 19.25
N SER A 181 9.26 -1.21 18.46
CA SER A 181 8.92 -0.87 17.08
C SER A 181 8.00 0.35 17.03
N GLN A 182 6.99 0.45 17.89
CA GLN A 182 6.14 1.64 17.96
C GLN A 182 6.92 2.92 18.28
N GLN A 183 7.91 2.85 19.16
CA GLN A 183 8.78 3.99 19.46
C GLN A 183 9.66 4.35 18.27
N LEU A 184 10.26 3.36 17.59
CA LEU A 184 11.04 3.59 16.37
C LEU A 184 10.17 4.14 15.23
N ASN A 185 8.94 3.65 15.07
CA ASN A 185 7.97 4.13 14.07
C ASN A 185 7.66 5.62 14.29
N LYS A 186 7.44 6.01 15.55
CA LYS A 186 7.25 7.41 15.92
C LYS A 186 8.48 8.26 15.62
N MET A 187 9.67 7.83 16.04
CA MET A 187 10.91 8.57 15.77
C MET A 187 11.17 8.75 14.26
N ASN A 188 10.85 7.76 13.44
CA ASN A 188 10.97 7.87 11.99
C ASN A 188 10.00 8.93 11.41
N ASN A 189 8.74 8.94 11.85
CA ASN A 189 7.77 9.95 11.39
C ASN A 189 8.22 11.37 11.76
N GLU A 190 8.67 11.57 13.00
CA GLU A 190 9.22 12.86 13.46
C GLU A 190 10.47 13.28 12.66
N ASN A 191 11.34 12.32 12.32
CA ASN A 191 12.53 12.56 11.50
C ASN A 191 12.16 12.93 10.05
N ILE A 192 11.20 12.24 9.44
CA ILE A 192 10.67 12.59 8.11
C ILE A 192 10.09 14.00 8.12
N ASP A 193 9.21 14.32 9.06
CA ASP A 193 8.57 15.64 9.16
C ASP A 193 9.61 16.77 9.33
N THR A 194 10.59 16.55 10.22
CA THR A 194 11.70 17.49 10.43
C THR A 194 12.53 17.68 9.16
N THR A 195 12.77 16.60 8.41
CA THR A 195 13.56 16.62 7.18
C THR A 195 12.82 17.34 6.05
N ILE A 196 11.50 17.16 5.97
CA ILE A 196 10.62 17.88 5.03
C ILE A 196 10.59 19.37 5.34
N LEU A 197 10.47 19.76 6.62
CA LEU A 197 10.52 21.15 7.06
C LEU A 197 11.86 21.83 6.71
N ASN A 198 12.93 21.06 6.55
CA ASN A 198 14.25 21.51 6.12
C ASN A 198 14.45 21.50 4.59
N GLY A 199 13.39 21.36 3.81
CA GLY A 199 13.41 21.54 2.35
C GLY A 199 13.71 20.29 1.53
N ILE A 200 13.77 19.10 2.15
CA ILE A 200 13.89 17.84 1.42
C ILE A 200 12.50 17.38 0.95
N PRO A 201 12.28 17.09 -0.34
CA PRO A 201 10.99 16.62 -0.82
C PRO A 201 10.60 15.27 -0.20
N ALA A 202 9.36 15.15 0.33
CA ALA A 202 8.82 13.91 0.87
C ALA A 202 8.91 12.74 -0.14
N THR A 203 8.67 13.02 -1.42
CA THR A 203 8.77 12.04 -2.52
C THR A 203 10.16 11.41 -2.67
N SER A 204 11.20 11.98 -2.07
CA SER A 204 12.58 11.46 -2.16
C SER A 204 13.02 10.64 -0.94
N ILE A 205 12.26 10.67 0.16
CA ILE A 205 12.65 10.04 1.43
C ILE A 205 11.59 9.09 2.01
N SER A 206 10.34 9.17 1.56
CA SER A 206 9.24 8.33 2.05
C SER A 206 8.23 7.96 0.97
N VAL A 207 7.49 6.90 1.25
CA VAL A 207 6.30 6.47 0.50
C VAL A 207 5.09 6.79 1.37
N SER A 208 4.07 7.43 0.80
CA SER A 208 2.86 7.79 1.53
C SER A 208 2.01 6.57 1.86
N THR A 209 1.43 6.55 3.06
CA THR A 209 0.40 5.56 3.42
C THR A 209 -0.88 5.77 2.63
N LEU A 210 -1.70 4.72 2.51
CA LEU A 210 -3.02 4.82 1.91
C LEU A 210 -3.91 5.79 2.71
N GLY A 211 -4.66 6.63 2.01
CA GLY A 211 -5.56 7.63 2.62
C GLY A 211 -4.88 8.88 3.17
N SER A 212 -3.55 9.00 3.08
CA SER A 212 -2.83 10.22 3.46
C SER A 212 -3.22 11.43 2.59
N GLN A 213 -3.25 12.61 3.21
CA GLN A 213 -3.53 13.87 2.53
C GLN A 213 -2.25 14.54 2.03
N THR A 214 -2.38 15.36 1.00
CA THR A 214 -1.27 16.09 0.37
C THR A 214 -0.66 17.09 1.34
N SER A 215 0.59 16.88 1.74
CA SER A 215 1.35 17.88 2.51
C SER A 215 1.88 18.96 1.58
N GLN A 216 1.28 20.15 1.58
CA GLN A 216 1.78 21.30 0.83
C GLN A 216 3.00 21.89 1.53
N VAL A 217 4.17 21.80 0.90
CA VAL A 217 5.39 22.45 1.38
C VAL A 217 5.81 23.54 0.41
N SER A 218 6.04 24.74 0.94
CA SER A 218 6.60 25.88 0.23
C SER A 218 8.02 25.58 -0.24
N SER A 219 8.45 26.19 -1.36
CA SER A 219 9.82 26.06 -1.89
C SER A 219 10.86 26.64 -0.91
N ILE A 220 11.37 25.81 -0.01
CA ILE A 220 12.45 26.12 0.92
C ILE A 220 13.77 25.69 0.26
N PRO A 221 14.89 26.43 0.44
CA PRO A 221 16.20 25.99 -0.03
C PRO A 221 16.58 24.62 0.54
N LEU A 222 17.16 23.75 -0.29
CA LEU A 222 17.65 22.44 0.12
C LEU A 222 18.73 22.57 1.21
N ASN A 223 18.50 21.93 2.35
CA ASN A 223 19.48 21.83 3.42
C ASN A 223 20.18 20.46 3.39
N GLU A 224 21.37 20.39 2.78
CA GLU A 224 22.15 19.14 2.69
C GLU A 224 22.52 18.55 4.06
N SER A 225 22.72 19.38 5.09
CA SER A 225 23.07 18.86 6.43
C SER A 225 21.91 18.10 7.05
N ALA A 226 20.66 18.51 6.77
CA ALA A 226 19.47 17.82 7.25
C ALA A 226 19.35 16.42 6.62
N LEU A 227 19.72 16.27 5.34
CA LEU A 227 19.73 14.97 4.68
C LEU A 227 20.81 14.02 5.26
N ILE A 228 21.97 14.55 5.64
CA ILE A 228 23.04 13.77 6.29
C ILE A 228 22.59 13.28 7.68
N GLU A 229 21.97 14.16 8.48
CA GLU A 229 21.44 13.81 9.79
C GLU A 229 20.32 12.77 9.68
N TYR A 230 19.39 12.98 8.74
CA TYR A 230 18.33 12.02 8.42
C TYR A 230 18.90 10.62 8.11
N ASN A 231 19.85 10.52 7.19
CA ASN A 231 20.47 9.25 6.82
C ASN A 231 21.23 8.59 7.98
N THR A 232 21.84 9.38 8.87
CA THR A 232 22.53 8.86 10.06
C THR A 232 21.54 8.20 11.03
N GLN A 233 20.41 8.88 11.30
CA GLN A 233 19.35 8.33 12.15
C GLN A 233 18.66 7.12 11.50
N LEU A 234 18.39 7.19 10.19
CA LEU A 234 17.81 6.10 9.41
C LEU A 234 18.61 4.80 9.56
N ASN A 235 19.93 4.87 9.36
CA ASN A 235 20.82 3.72 9.49
C ASN A 235 20.92 3.19 10.92
N SER A 236 20.90 4.07 11.92
CA SER A 236 20.84 3.71 13.34
C SER A 236 19.61 2.83 13.65
N HIS A 237 18.44 3.29 13.23
CA HIS A 237 17.18 2.59 13.48
C HIS A 237 17.10 1.29 12.68
N ALA A 238 17.59 1.28 11.44
CA ALA A 238 17.65 0.08 10.62
C ALA A 238 18.50 -1.04 11.26
N ASN A 239 19.66 -0.70 11.82
CA ASN A 239 20.49 -1.65 12.57
C ASN A 239 19.75 -2.23 13.78
N THR A 240 18.98 -1.38 14.48
CA THR A 240 18.17 -1.80 15.63
C THR A 240 17.05 -2.75 15.20
N ARG A 241 16.34 -2.46 14.10
CA ARG A 241 15.28 -3.33 13.55
C ARG A 241 15.82 -4.67 13.09
N GLU A 242 16.95 -4.67 12.37
CA GLU A 242 17.56 -5.93 11.94
C GLU A 242 17.92 -6.80 13.14
N TYR A 243 18.48 -6.21 14.21
CA TYR A 243 18.80 -6.93 15.44
C TYR A 243 17.54 -7.51 16.11
N LEU A 244 16.48 -6.71 16.25
CA LEU A 244 15.20 -7.16 16.82
C LEU A 244 14.55 -8.28 16.01
N MET A 245 14.63 -8.21 14.68
CA MET A 245 14.06 -9.21 13.76
C MET A 245 14.61 -10.62 14.01
N THR A 246 15.88 -10.73 14.43
CA THR A 246 16.52 -12.03 14.71
C THR A 246 15.84 -12.83 15.83
N PHE A 247 15.12 -12.15 16.74
CA PHE A 247 14.43 -12.80 17.84
C PHE A 247 13.05 -13.34 17.42
N ILE A 248 12.29 -12.61 16.59
CA ILE A 248 11.01 -13.10 16.05
C ILE A 248 11.22 -14.32 15.16
N ALA A 249 12.25 -14.28 14.32
CA ALA A 249 12.56 -15.36 13.38
C ALA A 249 12.77 -16.71 14.08
N LYS A 250 13.18 -16.70 15.36
CA LYS A 250 13.48 -17.90 16.16
C LYS A 250 12.33 -18.37 17.04
N LEU A 251 11.22 -17.63 17.13
CA LEU A 251 10.09 -18.03 17.97
C LEU A 251 9.44 -19.31 17.42
N ALA A 252 8.88 -20.14 18.29
CA ALA A 252 8.08 -21.29 17.85
C ALA A 252 6.70 -20.84 17.36
N ILE A 253 6.11 -21.54 16.40
CA ILE A 253 4.71 -21.34 15.98
C ILE A 253 3.92 -22.50 16.56
N THR A 254 3.14 -22.25 17.61
CA THR A 254 2.56 -23.34 18.44
C THR A 254 1.03 -23.32 18.49
N THR A 255 0.42 -22.14 18.50
CA THR A 255 -1.03 -21.95 18.64
C THR A 255 -1.54 -20.80 17.78
N PRO A 256 -2.85 -20.67 17.54
CA PRO A 256 -3.43 -19.51 16.89
C PRO A 256 -3.06 -18.18 17.57
N ASN A 257 -3.01 -18.14 18.91
CA ASN A 257 -2.57 -16.96 19.64
C ASN A 257 -1.08 -16.64 19.41
N SER A 258 -0.23 -17.66 19.24
CA SER A 258 1.17 -17.44 18.84
C SER A 258 1.29 -16.81 17.45
N VAL A 259 0.43 -17.23 16.50
CA VAL A 259 0.38 -16.66 15.14
C VAL A 259 -0.07 -15.20 15.23
N LYS A 260 -1.16 -14.91 15.93
CA LYS A 260 -1.67 -13.53 16.13
C LYS A 260 -0.60 -12.61 16.72
N LEU A 261 0.07 -13.02 17.79
CA LEU A 261 1.08 -12.20 18.47
C LEU A 261 2.30 -11.94 17.57
N GLN A 262 2.80 -12.97 16.89
CA GLN A 262 3.97 -12.83 16.03
C GLN A 262 3.65 -12.05 14.75
N ALA A 263 2.47 -12.25 14.16
CA ALA A 263 2.01 -11.46 13.02
C ALA A 263 1.90 -9.97 13.40
N THR A 264 1.34 -9.68 14.58
CA THR A 264 1.26 -8.31 15.11
C THR A 264 2.66 -7.71 15.28
N ALA A 265 3.60 -8.45 15.89
CA ALA A 265 4.97 -7.98 16.06
C ALA A 265 5.69 -7.73 14.72
N LEU A 266 5.46 -8.59 13.72
CA LEU A 266 5.99 -8.41 12.35
C LEU A 266 5.42 -7.19 11.64
N ALA A 267 4.11 -6.96 11.74
CA ALA A 267 3.49 -5.78 11.15
C ALA A 267 4.08 -4.49 11.75
N GLN A 268 4.28 -4.45 13.07
CA GLN A 268 4.84 -3.29 13.76
C GLN A 268 6.31 -3.04 13.43
N ILE A 269 7.15 -4.09 13.41
CA ILE A 269 8.59 -3.93 13.14
C ILE A 269 8.87 -3.58 11.67
N THR A 270 7.97 -3.94 10.75
CA THR A 270 8.10 -3.64 9.31
C THR A 270 7.42 -2.34 8.88
N GLU A 271 6.69 -1.67 9.77
CA GLU A 271 5.87 -0.50 9.43
C GLU A 271 6.66 0.65 8.79
N THR A 272 7.89 0.93 9.26
CA THR A 272 8.76 1.94 8.64
C THR A 272 9.57 1.33 7.51
N THR A 273 9.00 1.40 6.31
CA THR A 273 9.52 0.74 5.11
C THR A 273 10.89 1.28 4.66
N ASN A 274 11.29 2.47 5.09
CA ASN A 274 12.58 3.09 4.79
C ASN A 274 13.72 2.62 5.73
N GLU A 275 13.43 1.91 6.82
CA GLU A 275 14.40 1.44 7.81
C GLU A 275 14.64 -0.08 7.74
N LEU A 276 14.22 -0.75 6.66
CA LEU A 276 14.35 -2.21 6.52
C LEU A 276 15.52 -2.56 5.61
N THR A 277 16.57 -3.16 6.19
CA THR A 277 17.70 -3.72 5.44
C THR A 277 17.28 -4.92 4.60
N ARG A 278 18.07 -5.30 3.58
CA ARG A 278 17.82 -6.51 2.78
C ARG A 278 17.72 -7.78 3.62
N THR A 279 18.54 -7.89 4.67
CA THR A 279 18.47 -9.01 5.63
C THR A 279 17.16 -8.98 6.42
N THR A 280 16.72 -7.79 6.88
CA THR A 280 15.44 -7.63 7.56
C THR A 280 14.27 -8.00 6.64
N LEU A 281 14.30 -7.54 5.39
CA LEU A 281 13.28 -7.82 4.37
C LEU A 281 13.14 -9.32 4.09
N MET A 282 14.26 -10.01 3.86
CA MET A 282 14.28 -11.45 3.62
C MET A 282 13.80 -12.24 4.84
N THR A 283 14.24 -11.86 6.04
CA THR A 283 13.82 -12.53 7.28
C THR A 283 12.34 -12.31 7.56
N ALA A 284 11.83 -11.09 7.34
CA ALA A 284 10.43 -10.74 7.50
C ALA A 284 9.55 -11.46 6.48
N SER A 285 9.97 -11.51 5.20
CA SER A 285 9.22 -12.19 4.13
C SER A 285 9.11 -13.69 4.39
N GLU A 286 10.23 -14.34 4.75
CA GLU A 286 10.25 -15.75 5.12
C GLU A 286 9.37 -16.02 6.35
N ARG A 287 9.48 -15.17 7.37
CA ARG A 287 8.71 -15.37 8.60
C ARG A 287 7.22 -15.15 8.40
N CYS A 288 6.83 -14.15 7.61
CA CYS A 288 5.46 -13.90 7.22
C CYS A 288 4.88 -15.11 6.48
N TYR A 289 5.65 -15.69 5.54
CA TYR A 289 5.28 -16.90 4.82
C TYR A 289 5.10 -18.11 5.74
N GLN A 290 6.03 -18.35 6.67
CA GLN A 290 5.92 -19.44 7.65
C GLN A 290 4.65 -19.32 8.52
N LEU A 291 4.28 -18.11 8.93
CA LEU A 291 3.06 -17.86 9.70
C LEU A 291 1.79 -18.03 8.86
N ALA A 292 1.79 -17.59 7.60
CA ALA A 292 0.68 -17.81 6.67
C ALA A 292 0.47 -19.31 6.40
N MET A 293 1.55 -20.05 6.17
CA MET A 293 1.52 -21.51 6.03
C MET A 293 0.98 -22.21 7.28
N ALA A 294 1.28 -21.70 8.47
CA ALA A 294 0.75 -22.26 9.72
C ALA A 294 -0.72 -21.91 9.94
N LEU A 295 -1.14 -20.69 9.57
CA LEU A 295 -2.52 -20.22 9.70
C LEU A 295 -3.48 -21.00 8.79
N TYR A 296 -3.08 -21.28 7.56
CA TYR A 296 -3.93 -21.95 6.57
C TYR A 296 -4.57 -23.26 7.07
N PRO A 297 -3.83 -24.28 7.55
CA PRO A 297 -4.43 -25.49 8.10
C PRO A 297 -5.14 -25.26 9.44
N MET A 298 -4.79 -24.21 10.20
CA MET A 298 -5.49 -23.87 11.45
C MET A 298 -6.87 -23.25 11.20
N SER A 299 -7.05 -22.56 10.07
CA SER A 299 -8.25 -21.76 9.76
C SER A 299 -9.56 -22.56 9.86
N THR A 300 -9.58 -23.83 9.44
CA THR A 300 -10.78 -24.68 9.54
C THR A 300 -11.24 -24.95 10.98
N GLY A 301 -10.35 -24.79 11.95
CA GLY A 301 -10.58 -25.14 13.36
C GLY A 301 -10.61 -23.94 14.31
N ILE A 302 -10.56 -22.70 13.80
CA ILE A 302 -10.59 -21.49 14.62
C ILE A 302 -11.68 -20.51 14.14
N PRO A 303 -12.13 -19.57 14.99
CA PRO A 303 -13.11 -18.57 14.60
C PRO A 303 -12.60 -17.66 13.49
N TYR A 304 -13.53 -17.16 12.67
CA TYR A 304 -13.23 -16.21 11.60
C TYR A 304 -12.49 -14.97 12.11
N GLU A 305 -12.84 -14.46 13.29
CA GLU A 305 -12.25 -13.26 13.88
C GLU A 305 -10.74 -13.44 14.16
N ASP A 306 -10.31 -14.64 14.53
CA ASP A 306 -8.89 -14.95 14.76
C ASP A 306 -8.13 -15.07 13.44
N VAL A 307 -8.75 -15.66 12.42
CA VAL A 307 -8.20 -15.73 11.06
C VAL A 307 -8.07 -14.33 10.50
N GLN A 308 -9.13 -13.52 10.61
CA GLN A 308 -9.15 -12.14 10.12
C GLN A 308 -8.07 -11.30 10.77
N LEU A 309 -7.93 -11.35 12.11
CA LEU A 309 -6.88 -10.59 12.79
C LEU A 309 -5.48 -11.03 12.34
N SER A 310 -5.23 -12.34 12.27
CA SER A 310 -3.93 -12.87 11.84
C SER A 310 -3.62 -12.49 10.39
N ALA A 311 -4.60 -12.63 9.48
CA ALA A 311 -4.48 -12.31 8.07
C ALA A 311 -4.24 -10.81 7.85
N THR A 312 -4.96 -9.94 8.56
CA THR A 312 -4.73 -8.48 8.51
C THR A 312 -3.27 -8.13 8.81
N GLN A 313 -2.73 -8.65 9.91
CA GLN A 313 -1.36 -8.33 10.33
C GLN A 313 -0.31 -8.93 9.37
N LEU A 314 -0.54 -10.14 8.84
CA LEU A 314 0.36 -10.76 7.87
C LEU A 314 0.31 -10.07 6.50
N ILE A 315 -0.87 -9.65 6.02
CA ILE A 315 -1.02 -8.90 4.77
C ILE A 315 -0.39 -7.51 4.90
N GLN A 316 -0.52 -6.86 6.05
CA GLN A 316 0.19 -5.61 6.34
C GLN A 316 1.71 -5.81 6.31
N CYS A 317 2.24 -6.85 6.97
CA CYS A 317 3.66 -7.20 6.89
C CYS A 317 4.11 -7.43 5.44
N ALA A 318 3.33 -8.15 4.64
CA ALA A 318 3.63 -8.40 3.23
C ALA A 318 3.68 -7.10 2.41
N ALA A 319 2.71 -6.20 2.60
CA ALA A 319 2.66 -4.90 1.93
C ALA A 319 3.82 -3.98 2.33
N ASN A 320 4.19 -3.98 3.62
CA ASN A 320 5.34 -3.24 4.13
C ASN A 320 6.64 -3.70 3.47
N VAL A 321 6.87 -5.02 3.44
CA VAL A 321 8.07 -5.63 2.83
C VAL A 321 8.14 -5.33 1.33
N LEU A 322 7.01 -5.40 0.63
CA LEU A 322 6.94 -5.06 -0.80
C LEU A 322 7.25 -3.58 -1.06
N THR A 323 6.70 -2.68 -0.25
CA THR A 323 6.96 -1.24 -0.35
C THR A 323 8.43 -0.93 -0.08
N ALA A 324 8.99 -1.53 0.97
CA ALA A 324 10.37 -1.32 1.39
C ALA A 324 11.39 -1.83 0.37
N VAL A 325 11.15 -2.99 -0.26
CA VAL A 325 12.09 -3.50 -1.27
C VAL A 325 12.09 -2.68 -2.56
N ASN A 326 10.94 -2.10 -2.92
CA ASN A 326 10.78 -1.30 -4.14
C ASN A 326 11.16 0.17 -3.97
N GLY A 327 11.04 0.73 -2.75
CA GLY A 327 11.34 2.13 -2.44
C GLY A 327 12.70 2.62 -2.99
N PRO A 328 13.81 1.91 -2.73
CA PRO A 328 15.12 2.32 -3.23
C PRO A 328 15.26 2.20 -4.76
N LEU A 329 14.65 1.17 -5.36
CA LEU A 329 14.68 0.97 -6.83
C LEU A 329 13.94 2.10 -7.56
N GLN A 330 12.94 2.68 -6.91
CA GLN A 330 12.12 3.77 -7.42
C GLN A 330 12.56 5.15 -6.91
N GLN A 331 13.71 5.23 -6.22
CA GLN A 331 14.28 6.48 -5.68
C GLN A 331 13.33 7.21 -4.71
N ARG A 332 12.48 6.45 -4.03
CA ARG A 332 11.56 6.95 -2.99
C ARG A 332 12.18 6.88 -1.60
N THR A 333 13.19 6.02 -1.44
CA THR A 333 14.00 5.86 -0.23
C THR A 333 15.45 5.60 -0.63
N THR A 334 16.37 5.68 0.33
CA THR A 334 17.79 5.39 0.10
C THR A 334 18.09 3.91 0.35
N ILE A 335 19.17 3.41 -0.25
CA ILE A 335 19.75 2.10 0.13
C ILE A 335 20.53 2.33 1.43
N LEU A 336 20.32 1.49 2.43
CA LEU A 336 20.93 1.60 3.75
C LEU A 336 22.43 1.24 3.70
N ASP A 337 23.23 1.86 4.57
CA ASP A 337 24.70 1.74 4.60
C ASP A 337 25.16 0.30 4.88
N LEU A 338 24.41 -0.42 5.73
CA LEU A 338 24.70 -1.82 6.03
C LEU A 338 24.53 -2.70 4.78
N ASP A 339 23.52 -2.39 3.96
CA ASP A 339 23.33 -3.06 2.68
C ASP A 339 24.39 -2.64 1.67
N TYR A 340 24.74 -1.35 1.66
CA TYR A 340 25.80 -0.81 0.81
C TYR A 340 27.14 -1.53 1.04
N SER A 341 27.55 -1.64 2.31
CA SER A 341 28.78 -2.33 2.73
C SER A 341 28.75 -3.85 2.47
N ARG A 342 27.61 -4.51 2.68
CA ARG A 342 27.46 -5.94 2.37
C ARG A 342 27.58 -6.25 0.89
N ALA A 343 27.08 -5.37 0.03
CA ALA A 343 27.21 -5.54 -1.42
C ALA A 343 28.66 -5.38 -1.90
N THR A 344 29.52 -4.68 -1.15
CA THR A 344 30.93 -4.47 -1.54
C THR A 344 31.93 -5.33 -0.80
N THR A 345 31.52 -6.00 0.25
CA THR A 345 32.35 -7.00 0.93
C THR A 345 32.45 -8.26 0.06
N PHE A 346 33.68 -8.68 -0.25
CA PHE A 346 33.90 -9.93 -1.00
C PHE A 346 33.27 -11.13 -0.25
N PRO A 347 32.57 -12.04 -0.96
CA PRO A 347 32.03 -13.25 -0.35
C PRO A 347 33.12 -14.03 0.38
N ALA A 348 32.85 -14.46 1.62
CA ALA A 348 33.80 -15.23 2.43
C ALA A 348 33.89 -16.69 1.97
N ASP A 349 32.82 -17.22 1.37
CA ASP A 349 32.74 -18.57 0.82
C ASP A 349 32.75 -18.50 -0.71
N TYR A 350 33.46 -19.45 -1.34
CA TYR A 350 33.52 -19.62 -2.79
C TYR A 350 32.16 -20.06 -3.33
N ASP A 351 31.27 -19.11 -3.60
CA ASP A 351 30.01 -19.35 -4.30
C ASP A 351 30.15 -19.04 -5.79
N THR A 352 30.04 -20.08 -6.62
CA THR A 352 30.40 -20.03 -8.05
C THR A 352 29.49 -19.13 -8.89
N ASP A 353 28.28 -18.83 -8.41
CA ASP A 353 27.32 -17.94 -9.08
C ASP A 353 27.58 -16.46 -8.78
N LEU A 354 27.92 -16.10 -7.54
CA LEU A 354 28.34 -14.77 -7.12
C LEU A 354 29.66 -14.35 -7.79
N GLU A 355 30.65 -15.24 -7.87
CA GLU A 355 31.90 -15.01 -8.60
C GLU A 355 31.65 -14.67 -10.08
N SER A 356 30.68 -15.33 -10.72
CA SER A 356 30.35 -15.08 -12.13
C SER A 356 29.78 -13.67 -12.38
N ALA A 357 29.03 -13.13 -11.42
CA ALA A 357 28.51 -11.77 -11.48
C ALA A 357 29.59 -10.73 -11.12
N TRP A 358 30.40 -10.98 -10.08
CA TRP A 358 31.47 -10.08 -9.63
C TRP A 358 32.64 -9.99 -10.62
N SER A 359 32.93 -11.07 -11.33
CA SER A 359 33.98 -11.11 -12.36
C SER A 359 33.62 -10.37 -13.64
N ASN A 360 32.38 -9.89 -13.78
CA ASN A 360 31.93 -9.11 -14.93
C ASN A 360 31.68 -7.63 -14.56
N PRO A 361 32.71 -6.76 -14.55
CA PRO A 361 32.54 -5.34 -14.24
C PRO A 361 31.60 -4.62 -15.23
N ASN A 362 31.40 -5.14 -16.44
CA ASN A 362 30.42 -4.59 -17.39
C ASN A 362 28.97 -4.75 -16.90
N LEU A 363 28.71 -5.67 -15.95
CA LEU A 363 27.39 -5.81 -15.32
C LEU A 363 27.03 -4.60 -14.46
N PHE A 364 28.02 -3.85 -13.98
CA PHE A 364 27.85 -2.76 -13.02
C PHE A 364 28.33 -1.40 -13.55
N ALA A 365 28.94 -1.34 -14.73
CA ALA A 365 29.31 -0.09 -15.38
C ALA A 365 28.08 0.61 -15.98
N ASP A 366 28.09 1.94 -16.04
CA ASP A 366 27.09 2.71 -16.77
C ASP A 366 27.69 3.25 -18.08
N GLY A 367 27.42 2.54 -19.18
CA GLY A 367 28.03 2.81 -20.47
C GLY A 367 29.56 2.65 -20.42
N ASN A 368 30.27 3.79 -20.43
CA ASN A 368 31.74 3.83 -20.34
C ASN A 368 32.25 4.27 -18.95
N ASP A 369 31.36 4.48 -17.98
CA ASP A 369 31.73 4.83 -16.60
C ASP A 369 31.98 3.58 -15.76
N PHE A 370 33.27 3.35 -15.48
CA PHE A 370 33.78 2.29 -14.61
C PHE A 370 34.34 2.86 -13.29
N SER A 371 33.90 4.04 -12.87
CA SER A 371 34.27 4.58 -11.57
C SER A 371 33.81 3.64 -10.45
N TRP A 372 34.58 3.63 -9.35
CA TRP A 372 34.25 2.81 -8.19
C TRP A 372 32.85 3.13 -7.64
N GLU A 373 32.50 4.41 -7.58
CA GLU A 373 31.20 4.91 -7.13
C GLU A 373 30.05 4.35 -7.97
N THR A 374 30.18 4.37 -9.30
CA THR A 374 29.17 3.83 -10.23
C THR A 374 29.03 2.32 -10.09
N ILE A 375 30.14 1.58 -10.03
CA ILE A 375 30.13 0.12 -9.87
C ILE A 375 29.47 -0.28 -8.55
N GLU A 376 29.82 0.41 -7.46
CA GLU A 376 29.30 0.12 -6.13
C GLU A 376 27.79 0.41 -6.02
N ARG A 377 27.35 1.56 -6.55
CA ARG A 377 25.94 1.92 -6.63
C ARG A 377 25.15 0.91 -7.45
N ASN A 378 25.62 0.56 -8.65
CA ASN A 378 24.92 -0.35 -9.54
C ASN A 378 24.87 -1.78 -9.00
N ARG A 379 25.90 -2.21 -8.28
CA ARG A 379 25.88 -3.49 -7.57
C ARG A 379 24.82 -3.53 -6.48
N ASN A 380 24.66 -2.43 -5.73
CA ASN A 380 23.59 -2.33 -4.73
C ASN A 380 22.20 -2.37 -5.36
N ILE A 381 21.98 -1.64 -6.45
CA ILE A 381 20.74 -1.69 -7.22
C ILE A 381 20.48 -3.10 -7.74
N TYR A 382 21.52 -3.80 -8.24
CA TYR A 382 21.42 -5.17 -8.71
C TYR A 382 20.89 -6.12 -7.62
N TYR A 383 21.50 -6.12 -6.43
CA TYR A 383 21.04 -6.98 -5.32
C TYR A 383 19.65 -6.60 -4.83
N GLN A 384 19.34 -5.30 -4.79
CA GLN A 384 18.01 -4.83 -4.45
C GLN A 384 16.96 -5.35 -5.44
N LYS A 385 17.27 -5.36 -6.75
CA LYS A 385 16.39 -5.90 -7.79
C LYS A 385 16.20 -7.41 -7.68
N GLN A 386 17.27 -8.16 -7.39
CA GLN A 386 17.17 -9.61 -7.17
C GLN A 386 16.26 -9.93 -5.98
N LEU A 387 16.43 -9.22 -4.86
CA LEU A 387 15.58 -9.39 -3.69
C LEU A 387 14.13 -8.99 -3.98
N ALA A 388 13.89 -7.90 -4.71
CA ALA A 388 12.55 -7.48 -5.10
C ALA A 388 11.82 -8.57 -5.89
N ASN A 389 12.49 -9.18 -6.87
CA ASN A 389 11.92 -10.28 -7.66
C ASN A 389 11.57 -11.51 -6.79
N GLN A 390 12.44 -11.86 -5.84
CA GLN A 390 12.19 -12.97 -4.90
C GLN A 390 11.00 -12.67 -3.99
N ILE A 391 10.97 -11.47 -3.40
CA ILE A 391 9.92 -11.03 -2.50
C ILE A 391 8.56 -10.99 -3.21
N ILE A 392 8.47 -10.45 -4.43
CA ILE A 392 7.21 -10.40 -5.19
C ILE A 392 6.59 -11.79 -5.34
N ASN A 393 7.39 -12.79 -5.71
CA ASN A 393 6.90 -14.16 -5.86
C ASN A 393 6.42 -14.74 -4.53
N GLN A 394 7.20 -14.55 -3.46
CA GLN A 394 6.82 -15.00 -2.12
C GLN A 394 5.55 -14.28 -1.60
N MET A 395 5.38 -12.99 -1.91
CA MET A 395 4.19 -12.24 -1.52
C MET A 395 2.93 -12.78 -2.18
N ASN A 396 3.00 -13.19 -3.46
CA ASN A 396 1.86 -13.81 -4.14
C ASN A 396 1.43 -15.11 -3.45
N GLU A 397 2.38 -15.93 -2.99
CA GLU A 397 2.09 -17.14 -2.22
C GLU A 397 1.46 -16.85 -0.86
N ILE A 398 1.98 -15.84 -0.14
CA ILE A 398 1.40 -15.39 1.15
C ILE A 398 -0.05 -14.92 0.93
N ILE A 399 -0.28 -14.05 -0.05
CA ILE A 399 -1.62 -13.51 -0.34
C ILE A 399 -2.57 -14.64 -0.73
N ALA A 400 -2.11 -15.63 -1.51
CA ALA A 400 -2.89 -16.82 -1.84
C ALA A 400 -3.32 -17.58 -0.56
N LEU A 401 -2.37 -18.00 0.28
CA LEU A 401 -2.66 -18.74 1.52
C LEU A 401 -3.61 -18.01 2.47
N LEU A 402 -3.44 -16.69 2.60
CA LEU A 402 -4.28 -15.85 3.46
C LEU A 402 -5.67 -15.63 2.85
N SER A 403 -5.76 -15.48 1.52
CA SER A 403 -7.04 -15.48 0.81
C SER A 403 -7.79 -16.79 1.04
N SER A 404 -7.10 -17.93 0.95
CA SER A 404 -7.69 -19.25 1.23
C SER A 404 -8.18 -19.37 2.66
N SER A 405 -7.36 -18.94 3.61
CA SER A 405 -7.70 -18.95 5.03
C SER A 405 -8.99 -18.16 5.30
N LEU A 406 -9.13 -16.98 4.69
CA LEU A 406 -10.34 -16.16 4.82
C LEU A 406 -11.54 -16.76 4.08
N ASN A 407 -11.34 -17.26 2.85
CA ASN A 407 -12.38 -17.79 1.98
C ASN A 407 -13.10 -19.02 2.57
N ILE A 408 -12.42 -19.81 3.40
CA ILE A 408 -13.00 -20.93 4.16
C ILE A 408 -14.21 -20.49 4.99
N HIS A 409 -14.20 -19.25 5.50
CA HIS A 409 -15.29 -18.70 6.32
C HIS A 409 -16.34 -17.91 5.53
N LEU A 410 -16.13 -17.68 4.23
CA LEU A 410 -17.01 -16.83 3.41
C LEU A 410 -18.03 -17.65 2.61
N ASN A 411 -19.31 -17.48 2.94
CA ASN A 411 -20.42 -17.96 2.12
C ASN A 411 -20.78 -16.96 1.00
N ILE A 412 -21.54 -17.42 0.01
CA ILE A 412 -22.03 -16.57 -1.09
C ILE A 412 -22.76 -15.34 -0.51
N GLY A 413 -22.35 -14.15 -0.95
CA GLY A 413 -22.87 -12.86 -0.50
C GLY A 413 -22.09 -12.24 0.66
N GLN A 414 -21.14 -12.95 1.27
CA GLN A 414 -20.29 -12.42 2.35
C GLN A 414 -18.98 -11.84 1.80
N GLN A 415 -18.36 -10.98 2.58
CA GLN A 415 -17.06 -10.38 2.27
C GLN A 415 -16.19 -10.26 3.51
N SER A 416 -14.88 -10.30 3.30
CA SER A 416 -13.86 -9.96 4.29
C SER A 416 -13.12 -8.72 3.83
N ILE A 417 -12.96 -7.75 4.73
CA ILE A 417 -12.23 -6.50 4.46
C ILE A 417 -11.05 -6.41 5.41
N ILE A 418 -9.91 -6.02 4.85
CA ILE A 418 -8.70 -5.63 5.53
C ILE A 418 -8.42 -4.20 5.10
N ASP A 419 -8.45 -3.28 6.05
CA ASP A 419 -8.27 -1.86 5.82
C ASP A 419 -7.25 -1.34 6.82
N THR A 420 -6.04 -1.08 6.33
CA THR A 420 -4.91 -0.59 7.10
C THR A 420 -4.27 0.57 6.35
N SER A 421 -3.43 1.35 7.03
CA SER A 421 -2.66 2.43 6.38
C SER A 421 -1.71 1.95 5.27
N GLN A 422 -1.38 0.66 5.21
CA GLN A 422 -0.37 0.11 4.30
C GLN A 422 -0.97 -0.80 3.21
N VAL A 423 -2.23 -1.18 3.36
CA VAL A 423 -2.92 -2.08 2.42
C VAL A 423 -4.41 -2.02 2.66
N PHE A 424 -5.14 -1.93 1.55
CA PHE A 424 -6.55 -2.29 1.50
C PHE A 424 -6.69 -3.62 0.75
N MET A 425 -7.49 -4.53 1.29
CA MET A 425 -7.86 -5.77 0.61
C MET A 425 -9.32 -6.11 0.90
N SER A 426 -10.07 -6.42 -0.16
CA SER A 426 -11.42 -6.98 -0.08
C SER A 426 -11.43 -8.35 -0.73
N LEU A 427 -12.04 -9.31 -0.05
CA LEU A 427 -12.32 -10.65 -0.57
C LEU A 427 -13.82 -10.91 -0.46
N GLU A 428 -14.50 -10.95 -1.61
CA GLU A 428 -15.94 -11.16 -1.69
C GLU A 428 -16.28 -12.52 -2.28
N SER A 429 -17.15 -13.28 -1.62
CA SER A 429 -17.71 -14.52 -2.16
C SER A 429 -19.03 -14.20 -2.84
N LYS A 430 -19.16 -14.52 -4.14
CA LYS A 430 -20.30 -14.12 -4.98
C LYS A 430 -20.71 -15.25 -5.93
N SER A 431 -21.90 -15.13 -6.52
CA SER A 431 -22.27 -15.90 -7.71
C SER A 431 -21.78 -15.20 -8.97
N ILE A 432 -21.50 -15.98 -10.02
CA ILE A 432 -20.99 -15.46 -11.28
C ILE A 432 -21.93 -14.44 -11.95
N GLU A 433 -23.24 -14.60 -11.76
CA GLU A 433 -24.28 -13.70 -12.29
C GLU A 433 -24.16 -12.26 -11.75
N SER A 434 -23.50 -12.08 -10.60
CA SER A 434 -23.32 -10.77 -9.97
C SER A 434 -22.13 -9.94 -10.49
N LEU A 435 -21.38 -10.46 -11.47
CA LEU A 435 -20.21 -9.77 -12.03
C LEU A 435 -20.54 -8.70 -13.09
N SER A 436 -21.66 -8.86 -13.79
CA SER A 436 -22.10 -7.94 -14.84
C SER A 436 -22.28 -6.52 -14.29
N ASN A 437 -21.63 -5.52 -14.90
CA ASN A 437 -21.70 -4.12 -14.46
C ASN A 437 -21.28 -3.87 -13.00
N LYS A 438 -20.44 -4.74 -12.44
CA LYS A 438 -19.97 -4.54 -11.08
C LYS A 438 -19.05 -3.32 -11.01
N LEU A 439 -19.44 -2.37 -10.16
CA LEU A 439 -18.61 -1.27 -9.72
C LEU A 439 -18.03 -1.61 -8.36
N SER A 440 -16.70 -1.66 -8.27
CA SER A 440 -15.96 -1.78 -7.02
C SER A 440 -15.27 -0.45 -6.70
N GLN A 441 -15.54 0.10 -5.52
CA GLN A 441 -14.89 1.30 -5.00
C GLN A 441 -14.19 0.95 -3.68
N PRO A 442 -13.02 0.30 -3.74
CA PRO A 442 -12.33 -0.21 -2.55
C PRO A 442 -11.90 0.92 -1.60
N MET A 443 -11.48 2.06 -2.15
CA MET A 443 -11.09 3.24 -1.38
C MET A 443 -11.48 4.52 -2.12
N ILE A 444 -11.36 5.66 -1.44
CA ILE A 444 -11.48 6.98 -2.05
C ILE A 444 -10.47 7.08 -3.20
N ASN A 445 -10.95 7.49 -4.38
CA ASN A 445 -10.18 7.64 -5.64
C ASN A 445 -9.65 6.34 -6.27
N VAL A 446 -10.11 5.16 -5.83
CA VAL A 446 -9.90 3.90 -6.56
C VAL A 446 -11.25 3.43 -7.09
N GLN A 447 -11.30 3.11 -8.38
CA GLN A 447 -12.51 2.59 -9.02
C GLN A 447 -12.14 1.45 -9.96
N ILE A 448 -12.89 0.36 -9.90
CA ILE A 448 -12.82 -0.73 -10.87
C ILE A 448 -14.23 -0.96 -11.38
N GLN A 449 -14.43 -0.80 -12.68
CA GLN A 449 -15.72 -0.99 -13.32
C GLN A 449 -15.62 -2.09 -14.37
N LEU A 450 -16.40 -3.16 -14.15
CA LEU A 450 -16.57 -4.24 -15.10
C LEU A 450 -17.65 -3.90 -16.13
N PRO A 451 -17.51 -4.33 -17.40
CA PRO A 451 -18.52 -4.09 -18.44
C PRO A 451 -19.82 -4.89 -18.20
N GLU A 452 -20.91 -4.50 -18.87
CA GLU A 452 -22.23 -5.11 -18.66
C GLU A 452 -22.31 -6.59 -19.10
N ASN A 453 -21.55 -6.99 -20.12
CA ASN A 453 -21.62 -8.34 -20.68
C ASN A 453 -20.24 -8.99 -20.66
N LEU A 454 -19.96 -9.75 -19.59
CA LEU A 454 -18.74 -10.53 -19.42
C LEU A 454 -18.91 -11.92 -20.03
N ASN A 455 -17.93 -12.36 -20.81
CA ASN A 455 -17.90 -13.73 -21.33
C ASN A 455 -16.97 -14.56 -20.44
N LEU A 456 -17.55 -15.50 -19.68
CA LEU A 456 -16.82 -16.36 -18.74
C LEU A 456 -17.06 -17.83 -19.09
N ASN A 457 -15.99 -18.61 -19.18
CA ASN A 457 -16.04 -20.06 -19.46
C ASN A 457 -16.39 -20.88 -18.20
N LEU A 458 -17.47 -20.54 -17.52
CA LEU A 458 -17.90 -21.22 -16.29
C LEU A 458 -19.42 -21.44 -16.27
N SER A 459 -19.85 -22.47 -15.55
CA SER A 459 -21.27 -22.74 -15.32
C SER A 459 -21.90 -21.68 -14.42
N ASN A 460 -23.13 -21.23 -14.73
CA ASN A 460 -23.83 -20.16 -14.00
C ASN A 460 -23.99 -20.34 -12.47
N ASN A 461 -23.74 -21.54 -11.92
CA ASN A 461 -23.93 -21.84 -10.50
C ASN A 461 -22.64 -21.92 -9.66
N SER A 462 -21.46 -21.65 -10.22
CA SER A 462 -20.20 -21.73 -9.46
C SER A 462 -20.06 -20.56 -8.48
N LYS A 463 -19.65 -20.84 -7.23
CA LYS A 463 -19.17 -19.81 -6.30
C LYS A 463 -17.87 -19.24 -6.88
N ILE A 464 -17.74 -17.93 -6.85
CA ILE A 464 -16.51 -17.23 -7.21
C ILE A 464 -16.06 -16.34 -6.06
N SER A 465 -14.77 -16.08 -6.00
CA SER A 465 -14.18 -15.11 -5.07
C SER A 465 -13.60 -13.93 -5.84
N ILE A 466 -14.01 -12.72 -5.50
CA ILE A 466 -13.49 -11.50 -6.09
C ILE A 466 -12.53 -10.88 -5.09
N ARG A 467 -11.26 -10.78 -5.47
CA ARG A 467 -10.21 -10.19 -4.64
C ARG A 467 -9.78 -8.86 -5.24
N THR A 468 -9.86 -7.80 -4.44
CA THR A 468 -9.31 -6.48 -4.77
C THR A 468 -8.28 -6.11 -3.73
N MET A 469 -7.10 -5.64 -4.15
CA MET A 469 -6.03 -5.22 -3.25
C MET A 469 -5.39 -3.92 -3.75
N VAL A 470 -5.08 -3.02 -2.82
CA VAL A 470 -4.42 -1.74 -3.10
C VAL A 470 -3.20 -1.62 -2.20
N THR A 471 -2.04 -1.26 -2.76
CA THR A 471 -0.81 -1.02 -2.01
C THR A 471 -0.21 0.36 -2.33
N PRO A 472 0.47 1.00 -1.37
CA PRO A 472 1.06 2.34 -1.50
C PRO A 472 1.99 2.55 -2.69
N LEU A 473 2.73 1.51 -3.06
CA LEU A 473 3.76 1.58 -4.09
C LEU A 473 3.59 0.46 -5.12
N ALA A 474 3.64 0.83 -6.39
CA ALA A 474 3.73 -0.12 -7.50
C ALA A 474 5.07 -0.89 -7.46
N PRO A 475 5.09 -2.18 -7.82
CA PRO A 475 6.34 -2.93 -7.93
C PRO A 475 7.31 -2.29 -8.95
N PHE A 476 8.62 -2.49 -8.77
CA PHE A 476 9.61 -2.04 -9.75
C PHE A 476 9.51 -2.84 -11.07
N GLY A 477 9.23 -4.14 -10.97
CA GLY A 477 9.19 -5.05 -12.11
C GLY A 477 10.58 -5.50 -12.57
N ASN A 478 10.60 -6.46 -13.50
CA ASN A 478 11.80 -7.11 -14.01
C ASN A 478 12.21 -6.60 -15.39
N THR A 479 11.63 -5.49 -15.86
CA THR A 479 12.00 -4.85 -17.12
C THR A 479 13.46 -4.41 -17.11
N THR A 480 14.11 -4.49 -18.27
CA THR A 480 15.47 -3.97 -18.50
C THR A 480 15.52 -2.44 -18.45
N THR A 481 14.35 -1.80 -18.43
CA THR A 481 14.15 -0.35 -18.45
C THR A 481 13.47 0.11 -17.17
N GLN A 482 13.80 1.33 -16.73
CA GLN A 482 13.14 1.98 -15.59
C GLN A 482 11.64 2.15 -15.91
N SER A 483 10.78 1.62 -15.05
CA SER A 483 9.34 1.86 -15.07
C SER A 483 9.07 3.19 -14.34
N ASN A 484 8.35 4.11 -14.98
CA ASN A 484 7.97 5.42 -14.40
C ASN A 484 6.81 5.28 -13.39
N THR A 485 6.90 4.31 -12.48
CA THR A 485 5.84 3.92 -11.53
C THR A 485 6.12 4.38 -10.10
N ASN A 486 7.21 5.10 -9.87
CA ASN A 486 7.70 5.51 -8.55
C ASN A 486 6.73 6.32 -7.69
N LEU A 487 5.73 6.97 -8.30
CA LEU A 487 4.71 7.79 -7.62
C LEU A 487 3.30 7.24 -7.82
N SER A 488 3.18 5.95 -8.17
CA SER A 488 1.91 5.27 -8.36
C SER A 488 1.65 4.28 -7.25
N THR A 489 0.39 4.21 -6.81
CA THR A 489 -0.11 3.07 -6.06
C THR A 489 -0.27 1.86 -6.99
N CYS A 490 -0.38 0.67 -6.41
CA CYS A 490 -0.71 -0.55 -7.14
C CYS A 490 -2.16 -0.94 -6.88
N VAL A 491 -2.88 -1.38 -7.91
CA VAL A 491 -4.20 -2.00 -7.77
C VAL A 491 -4.14 -3.39 -8.40
N SER A 492 -4.50 -4.40 -7.61
CA SER A 492 -4.64 -5.79 -8.04
C SER A 492 -6.10 -6.20 -7.96
N PHE A 493 -6.58 -6.86 -9.02
CA PHE A 493 -7.95 -7.34 -9.14
C PHE A 493 -7.93 -8.74 -9.74
N SER A 494 -8.42 -9.71 -8.97
CA SER A 494 -8.50 -11.11 -9.40
C SER A 494 -9.91 -11.65 -9.18
N ILE A 495 -10.36 -12.48 -10.13
CA ILE A 495 -11.56 -13.30 -9.99
C ILE A 495 -11.09 -14.74 -9.88
N LEU A 496 -11.48 -15.43 -8.81
CA LEU A 496 -10.98 -16.75 -8.45
C LEU A 496 -12.12 -17.77 -8.45
N ASP A 497 -11.84 -19.00 -8.89
CA ASP A 497 -12.76 -20.12 -8.79
C ASP A 497 -12.80 -20.71 -7.36
N GLU A 498 -13.59 -21.77 -7.16
CA GLU A 498 -13.71 -22.45 -5.85
C GLU A 498 -12.41 -23.09 -5.36
N ASN A 499 -11.47 -23.37 -6.28
CA ASN A 499 -10.14 -23.90 -5.99
C ASN A 499 -9.07 -22.80 -5.97
N GLU A 500 -9.49 -21.53 -6.03
CA GLU A 500 -8.64 -20.34 -6.02
C GLU A 500 -7.74 -20.15 -7.25
N ASN A 501 -8.09 -20.79 -8.36
CA ASN A 501 -7.47 -20.51 -9.63
C ASN A 501 -8.06 -19.24 -10.24
N GLU A 502 -7.21 -18.43 -10.87
CA GLU A 502 -7.66 -17.22 -11.53
C GLU A 502 -8.50 -17.51 -12.79
N ILE A 503 -9.63 -16.82 -12.90
CA ILE A 503 -10.57 -16.91 -14.01
C ILE A 503 -10.29 -15.76 -14.96
N SER A 504 -9.86 -16.09 -16.18
CA SER A 504 -9.61 -15.08 -17.21
C SER A 504 -10.90 -14.40 -17.66
N VAL A 505 -10.89 -13.07 -17.66
CA VAL A 505 -11.98 -12.22 -18.17
C VAL A 505 -11.64 -11.74 -19.57
N GLN A 506 -12.47 -12.07 -20.56
CA GLN A 506 -12.30 -11.58 -21.92
C GLN A 506 -13.05 -10.24 -22.11
N THR A 507 -12.33 -9.20 -22.52
CA THR A 507 -12.86 -7.88 -22.86
C THR A 507 -12.39 -7.43 -24.24
N ASP A 508 -13.04 -6.40 -24.79
CA ASP A 508 -12.66 -5.76 -26.05
C ASP A 508 -12.60 -4.23 -25.90
N LEU A 509 -12.08 -3.52 -26.92
CA LEU A 509 -11.92 -2.06 -26.89
C LEU A 509 -13.24 -1.29 -26.72
N ASN A 510 -14.37 -1.87 -27.09
CA ASN A 510 -15.69 -1.24 -26.92
C ASN A 510 -16.29 -1.53 -25.54
N ARG A 511 -15.72 -2.46 -24.78
CA ARG A 511 -16.18 -2.93 -23.48
C ARG A 511 -14.99 -3.14 -22.53
N PRO A 512 -14.20 -2.09 -22.25
CA PRO A 512 -13.02 -2.23 -21.41
C PRO A 512 -13.40 -2.45 -19.93
N ILE A 513 -12.44 -2.96 -19.16
CA ILE A 513 -12.45 -2.78 -17.70
C ILE A 513 -11.84 -1.41 -17.42
N GLU A 514 -12.58 -0.55 -16.74
CA GLU A 514 -12.08 0.78 -16.38
C GLU A 514 -11.50 0.72 -14.97
N ILE A 515 -10.25 1.19 -14.82
CA ILE A 515 -9.52 1.20 -13.55
C ILE A 515 -8.98 2.61 -13.30
N ILE A 516 -9.29 3.15 -12.12
CA ILE A 516 -8.73 4.40 -11.63
C ILE A 516 -7.73 4.05 -10.53
N ILE A 517 -6.47 4.43 -10.74
CA ILE A 517 -5.35 4.21 -9.82
C ILE A 517 -4.93 5.57 -9.24
N PRO A 518 -5.02 5.77 -7.92
CA PRO A 518 -4.57 7.02 -7.32
C PRO A 518 -3.05 7.12 -7.35
N ARG A 519 -2.55 8.35 -7.47
CA ARG A 519 -1.13 8.64 -7.31
C ARG A 519 -0.79 8.78 -5.82
N ASP A 520 0.49 8.67 -5.52
CA ASP A 520 1.02 8.95 -4.20
C ASP A 520 0.65 10.39 -3.77
N SER A 521 0.16 10.55 -2.53
CA SER A 521 -0.29 11.83 -2.00
C SER A 521 0.83 12.84 -1.78
N ASN A 522 2.09 12.40 -1.69
CA ASN A 522 3.25 13.28 -1.63
C ASN A 522 3.56 13.90 -3.01
N LEU A 523 2.93 13.44 -4.09
CA LEU A 523 3.15 14.02 -5.41
C LEU A 523 2.62 15.46 -5.46
N ILE A 524 3.55 16.40 -5.51
CA ILE A 524 3.24 17.81 -5.73
C ILE A 524 2.94 18.01 -7.22
N ILE A 525 1.69 18.37 -7.53
CA ILE A 525 1.33 18.80 -8.88
C ILE A 525 2.01 20.16 -9.13
N PRO A 526 2.79 20.32 -10.22
CA PRO A 526 3.40 21.59 -10.55
C PRO A 526 2.37 22.73 -10.62
N SER A 527 2.77 23.93 -10.19
CA SER A 527 1.97 25.13 -10.41
C SER A 527 1.91 25.47 -11.90
N MET A 528 0.82 26.09 -12.36
CA MET A 528 0.73 26.54 -13.74
C MET A 528 1.74 27.66 -14.01
N ILE A 529 2.41 27.61 -15.16
CA ILE A 529 3.42 28.59 -15.59
C ILE A 529 2.74 29.65 -16.45
N LEU A 530 2.86 30.92 -16.06
CA LEU A 530 2.38 32.05 -16.84
C LEU A 530 3.15 32.15 -18.17
N GLN A 531 2.41 32.13 -19.28
CA GLN A 531 2.92 32.33 -20.64
C GLN A 531 2.78 33.82 -21.00
N ASN A 532 3.91 34.53 -21.04
CA ASN A 532 3.98 35.96 -21.36
C ASN A 532 3.92 36.19 -22.88
N VAL A 533 2.74 36.00 -23.46
CA VAL A 533 2.48 36.11 -24.91
C VAL A 533 2.01 37.50 -25.36
N THR A 534 1.61 38.37 -24.43
CA THR A 534 1.10 39.73 -24.74
C THR A 534 2.18 40.81 -24.81
N SER A 535 3.40 40.58 -24.29
CA SER A 535 4.40 41.64 -24.13
C SER A 535 5.87 41.18 -24.05
N MET A 536 6.62 41.34 -25.14
CA MET A 536 8.04 41.75 -25.12
C MET A 536 8.17 43.02 -25.98
N ASN A 537 8.38 44.16 -25.32
CA ASN A 537 8.37 45.52 -25.88
C ASN A 537 9.54 45.86 -26.85
N SER A 538 9.92 44.98 -27.78
CA SER A 538 10.85 45.39 -28.86
C SER A 538 10.77 44.61 -30.16
N THR A 539 10.01 43.51 -30.27
CA THR A 539 9.63 42.93 -31.57
C THR A 539 8.24 42.28 -31.47
N PRO A 540 7.31 42.55 -32.39
CA PRO A 540 6.05 41.81 -32.45
C PRO A 540 6.35 40.32 -32.58
N HIS A 541 5.86 39.49 -31.66
CA HIS A 541 5.79 38.04 -31.84
C HIS A 541 4.71 37.73 -32.88
N ASN A 542 4.97 38.13 -34.12
CA ASN A 542 4.14 37.88 -35.28
C ASN A 542 4.28 36.37 -35.61
N GLN A 543 3.67 35.52 -34.80
CA GLN A 543 3.70 34.06 -34.90
C GLN A 543 2.28 33.56 -35.18
N LEU A 544 2.17 32.54 -36.03
CA LEU A 544 0.88 31.89 -36.34
C LEU A 544 0.36 31.06 -35.16
N PHE A 545 1.27 30.50 -34.36
CA PHE A 545 1.01 29.74 -33.15
C PHE A 545 2.13 29.99 -32.15
N ASN A 546 1.81 30.01 -30.86
CA ASN A 546 2.79 29.91 -29.77
C ASN A 546 3.10 28.43 -29.53
N PHE A 547 4.27 27.98 -30.00
CA PHE A 547 4.67 26.58 -29.93
C PHE A 547 5.37 26.23 -28.61
N GLN A 548 5.09 25.03 -28.13
CA GLN A 548 5.68 24.41 -26.96
C GLN A 548 6.23 23.04 -27.34
N TYR A 549 7.33 22.65 -26.72
CA TYR A 549 7.99 21.36 -26.93
C TYR A 549 7.96 20.56 -25.65
N ILE A 550 7.55 19.28 -25.75
CA ILE A 550 7.58 18.32 -24.65
C ILE A 550 8.41 17.13 -25.11
N ASN A 551 9.42 16.78 -24.32
CA ASN A 551 10.09 15.49 -24.47
C ASN A 551 9.22 14.40 -23.85
N ILE A 552 8.77 13.46 -24.67
CA ILE A 552 7.97 12.31 -24.24
C ILE A 552 8.73 10.99 -24.40
N THR A 553 10.05 11.07 -24.63
CA THR A 553 10.91 9.90 -24.74
C THR A 553 10.82 9.10 -23.45
N SER A 554 10.18 7.95 -23.54
CA SER A 554 10.00 7.04 -22.42
C SER A 554 10.08 5.60 -22.90
N THR A 555 10.48 4.73 -21.98
CA THR A 555 10.62 3.29 -22.18
C THR A 555 9.25 2.62 -22.22
N LEU A 556 8.31 3.12 -21.43
CA LEU A 556 6.91 2.74 -21.47
C LEU A 556 6.09 3.90 -22.05
N PRO A 557 5.04 3.64 -22.85
CA PRO A 557 4.20 4.70 -23.37
C PRO A 557 3.57 5.52 -22.24
N ILE A 558 3.62 6.84 -22.37
CA ILE A 558 3.09 7.79 -21.39
C ILE A 558 1.97 8.61 -22.00
N SER A 559 0.95 8.90 -21.23
CA SER A 559 -0.03 9.91 -21.57
C SER A 559 0.49 11.32 -21.27
N VAL A 560 -0.03 12.31 -21.99
CA VAL A 560 0.27 13.73 -21.79
C VAL A 560 -1.02 14.46 -21.43
N HIS A 561 -1.00 15.17 -20.32
CA HIS A 561 -2.07 16.05 -19.88
C HIS A 561 -1.64 17.50 -20.02
N LEU A 562 -2.50 18.29 -20.66
CA LEU A 562 -2.33 19.72 -20.88
C LEU A 562 -3.49 20.45 -20.21
N GLU A 563 -3.15 21.43 -19.40
CA GLU A 563 -4.12 22.29 -18.74
C GLU A 563 -3.80 23.75 -19.04
N ILE A 564 -4.83 24.46 -19.49
CA ILE A 564 -4.72 25.83 -19.96
C ILE A 564 -5.73 26.68 -19.21
N GLN A 565 -5.24 27.63 -18.42
CA GLN A 565 -6.05 28.61 -17.74
C GLN A 565 -5.91 29.97 -18.43
N PRO A 566 -6.93 30.43 -19.18
CA PRO A 566 -6.87 31.75 -19.79
C PRO A 566 -7.01 32.84 -18.71
N LEU A 567 -6.23 33.92 -18.81
CA LEU A 567 -6.44 35.07 -17.92
C LEU A 567 -7.69 35.88 -18.30
N ASN A 568 -8.19 35.69 -19.52
CA ASN A 568 -9.50 36.18 -19.95
C ASN A 568 -10.36 35.01 -20.42
N SER A 569 -11.36 34.64 -19.61
CA SER A 569 -12.28 33.53 -19.86
C SER A 569 -13.21 33.74 -21.07
N SER A 570 -13.28 34.95 -21.64
CA SER A 570 -14.08 35.22 -22.84
C SER A 570 -13.35 34.89 -24.15
N LEU A 571 -12.09 34.46 -24.10
CA LEU A 571 -11.29 34.16 -25.28
C LEU A 571 -11.41 32.69 -25.68
N ALA A 572 -11.29 32.45 -26.99
CA ALA A 572 -11.21 31.12 -27.57
C ALA A 572 -9.83 30.85 -28.16
N TYR A 573 -9.41 29.59 -28.15
CA TYR A 573 -8.11 29.18 -28.66
C TYR A 573 -8.22 28.01 -29.63
N LEU A 574 -7.38 28.03 -30.66
CA LEU A 574 -7.09 26.87 -31.49
C LEU A 574 -5.81 26.20 -31.00
N PHE A 575 -5.92 24.92 -30.65
CA PHE A 575 -4.82 24.05 -30.31
C PHE A 575 -4.53 23.09 -31.47
N ILE A 576 -3.26 22.94 -31.80
CA ILE A 576 -2.77 21.95 -32.79
C ILE A 576 -1.56 21.23 -32.23
N TYR A 577 -1.34 19.99 -32.64
CA TYR A 577 -0.13 19.26 -32.26
C TYR A 577 0.37 18.32 -33.36
N LYS A 578 1.64 17.95 -33.23
CA LYS A 578 2.33 16.97 -34.06
C LYS A 578 3.44 16.30 -33.25
N PHE A 579 3.64 15.01 -33.47
CA PHE A 579 4.75 14.27 -32.90
C PHE A 579 6.02 14.43 -33.74
N ASP A 580 7.17 14.53 -33.06
CA ASP A 580 8.53 14.53 -33.62
C ASP A 580 8.87 15.67 -34.61
N GLN A 581 7.88 16.49 -34.97
CA GLN A 581 7.99 17.57 -35.94
C GLN A 581 7.11 18.75 -35.55
N VAL A 582 7.48 19.95 -36.00
CA VAL A 582 6.69 21.16 -35.73
C VAL A 582 5.37 21.10 -36.52
N PRO A 583 4.20 21.29 -35.87
CA PRO A 583 2.93 21.29 -36.57
C PRO A 583 2.86 22.45 -37.57
N GLN A 584 2.41 22.19 -38.78
CA GLN A 584 2.19 23.23 -39.79
C GLN A 584 0.74 23.22 -40.24
N LEU A 585 0.03 24.30 -39.93
CA LEU A 585 -1.34 24.54 -40.38
C LEU A 585 -1.42 25.91 -41.04
N ASN A 586 -1.59 25.91 -42.36
CA ASN A 586 -1.76 27.12 -43.18
C ASN A 586 -2.69 26.79 -44.36
N SER A 587 -3.07 27.78 -45.19
CA SER A 587 -4.05 27.58 -46.27
C SER A 587 -3.70 26.46 -47.26
N SER A 588 -2.42 26.09 -47.35
CA SER A 588 -1.86 25.17 -48.33
C SER A 588 -1.21 23.92 -47.70
N ILE A 589 -0.98 23.90 -46.38
CA ILE A 589 -0.27 22.85 -45.65
C ILE A 589 -1.09 22.45 -44.43
N LYS A 590 -1.42 21.15 -44.35
CA LYS A 590 -2.06 20.52 -43.19
C LYS A 590 -1.20 19.36 -42.70
N GLN A 591 -0.09 19.68 -42.04
CA GLN A 591 0.83 18.72 -41.42
C GLN A 591 0.66 18.81 -39.90
N ILE A 592 -0.40 18.19 -39.40
CA ILE A 592 -0.73 18.07 -37.97
C ILE A 592 -1.19 16.65 -37.71
N ASP A 593 -1.04 16.17 -36.47
CA ASP A 593 -1.55 14.86 -36.07
C ASP A 593 -2.93 14.99 -35.39
N GLY A 594 -3.18 16.14 -34.74
CA GLY A 594 -4.51 16.48 -34.23
C GLY A 594 -4.66 17.94 -33.84
N SER A 595 -5.88 18.30 -33.43
CA SER A 595 -6.29 19.67 -33.09
C SER A 595 -7.51 19.70 -32.18
N GLN A 596 -7.64 20.75 -31.38
CA GLN A 596 -8.78 20.99 -30.50
C GLN A 596 -9.16 22.48 -30.49
N LEU A 597 -10.45 22.78 -30.42
CA LEU A 597 -10.96 24.13 -30.19
C LEU A 597 -11.35 24.29 -28.72
N PHE A 598 -10.80 25.31 -28.08
CA PHE A 598 -11.12 25.70 -26.71
C PHE A 598 -12.01 26.94 -26.75
N CYS A 599 -13.31 26.75 -26.63
CA CYS A 599 -14.30 27.82 -26.60
C CYS A 599 -14.71 28.14 -25.16
N PRO A 600 -15.09 29.39 -24.82
CA PRO A 600 -15.49 29.79 -23.46
C PRO A 600 -16.52 28.89 -22.79
N SER A 601 -17.43 28.29 -23.55
CA SER A 601 -18.45 27.34 -23.05
C SER A 601 -17.88 26.01 -22.56
N GLY A 602 -16.66 25.65 -22.96
CA GLY A 602 -15.96 24.43 -22.56
C GLY A 602 -15.04 24.60 -21.35
N LEU A 603 -15.03 25.78 -20.72
CA LEU A 603 -14.30 26.00 -19.47
C LEU A 603 -14.94 25.20 -18.34
N THR A 604 -14.12 24.50 -17.55
CA THR A 604 -14.59 23.85 -16.32
C THR A 604 -14.98 24.88 -15.26
N ASN A 605 -15.59 24.43 -14.16
CA ASN A 605 -15.90 25.28 -13.00
C ASN A 605 -14.65 25.96 -12.41
N GLU A 606 -13.47 25.41 -12.66
CA GLU A 606 -12.17 25.94 -12.22
C GLU A 606 -11.57 26.92 -13.25
N SER A 607 -12.29 27.24 -14.33
CA SER A 607 -11.81 28.08 -15.44
C SER A 607 -10.58 27.52 -16.16
N ILE A 608 -10.50 26.19 -16.30
CA ILE A 608 -9.39 25.49 -16.94
C ILE A 608 -9.92 24.71 -18.16
N TYR A 609 -9.16 24.72 -19.25
CA TYR A 609 -9.33 23.78 -20.35
C TYR A 609 -8.41 22.57 -20.15
N HIS A 610 -8.95 21.37 -20.34
CA HIS A 610 -8.17 20.13 -20.29
C HIS A 610 -8.04 19.52 -21.69
N TYR A 611 -6.85 19.03 -22.00
CA TYR A 611 -6.60 18.20 -23.16
C TYR A 611 -5.66 17.07 -22.79
N PHE A 612 -5.93 15.89 -23.33
CA PHE A 612 -5.23 14.67 -22.97
C PHE A 612 -4.91 13.85 -24.21
N LEU A 613 -3.70 13.31 -24.25
CA LEU A 613 -3.25 12.32 -25.22
C LEU A 613 -2.95 11.03 -24.45
N ASP A 614 -3.58 9.93 -24.86
CA ASP A 614 -3.41 8.64 -24.18
C ASP A 614 -2.08 7.94 -24.52
N ASN A 615 -1.81 6.85 -23.79
CA ASN A 615 -0.60 6.02 -23.98
C ASN A 615 -0.50 5.41 -25.39
N GLN A 616 -1.62 5.14 -26.07
CA GLN A 616 -1.60 4.58 -27.43
C GLN A 616 -1.20 5.64 -28.45
N GLN A 617 -1.68 6.88 -28.28
CA GLN A 617 -1.38 8.00 -29.16
C GLN A 617 0.09 8.43 -29.10
N THR A 618 0.73 8.30 -27.94
CA THR A 618 2.14 8.70 -27.74
C THR A 618 3.14 7.57 -27.99
N PHE A 619 2.66 6.34 -28.20
CA PHE A 619 3.53 5.17 -28.35
C PHE A 619 4.48 5.31 -29.54
N GLY A 620 5.79 5.10 -29.28
CA GLY A 620 6.84 5.15 -30.30
C GLY A 620 7.32 6.55 -30.69
N HIS A 621 6.79 7.61 -30.08
CA HIS A 621 7.19 8.98 -30.31
C HIS A 621 8.21 9.48 -29.28
N GLN A 622 9.06 10.42 -29.67
CA GLN A 622 10.11 10.97 -28.78
C GLN A 622 9.75 12.38 -28.30
N SER A 623 8.99 13.12 -29.08
CA SER A 623 8.58 14.48 -28.73
C SER A 623 7.17 14.81 -29.18
N LEU A 624 6.52 15.67 -28.41
CA LEU A 624 5.25 16.29 -28.74
C LEU A 624 5.48 17.80 -28.89
N ILE A 625 5.15 18.33 -30.06
CA ILE A 625 5.17 19.78 -30.31
C ILE A 625 3.73 20.21 -30.51
N PHE A 626 3.28 21.17 -29.70
CA PHE A 626 1.93 21.72 -29.82
C PHE A 626 1.96 23.23 -29.91
N GLY A 627 0.99 23.80 -30.60
CA GLY A 627 0.83 25.23 -30.82
C GLY A 627 -0.53 25.69 -30.34
N LEU A 628 -0.56 26.81 -29.62
CA LEU A 628 -1.79 27.51 -29.27
C LEU A 628 -1.91 28.80 -30.08
N ARG A 629 -3.11 29.15 -30.54
CA ARG A 629 -3.41 30.44 -31.18
C ARG A 629 -4.71 30.99 -30.61
N GLU A 630 -4.73 32.27 -30.26
CA GLU A 630 -5.97 32.97 -29.92
C GLU A 630 -6.82 33.20 -31.18
N LEU A 631 -8.14 32.98 -31.07
CA LEU A 631 -9.09 33.23 -32.16
C LEU A 631 -9.58 34.68 -32.09
N ASN A 632 -9.72 35.33 -33.26
CA ASN A 632 -10.33 36.65 -33.31
C ASN A 632 -11.86 36.58 -33.12
N SER A 633 -12.52 37.72 -32.91
CA SER A 633 -13.96 37.77 -32.61
C SER A 633 -14.84 37.16 -33.71
N THR A 634 -14.46 37.30 -34.98
CA THR A 634 -15.18 36.70 -36.12
C THR A 634 -15.01 35.18 -36.12
N GLU A 635 -13.77 34.69 -36.00
CA GLU A 635 -13.47 33.26 -35.93
C GLU A 635 -14.15 32.59 -34.74
N MET A 636 -14.14 33.26 -33.57
CA MET A 636 -14.82 32.78 -32.37
C MET A 636 -16.34 32.74 -32.57
N SER A 637 -16.93 33.78 -33.15
CA SER A 637 -18.38 33.82 -33.46
C SER A 637 -18.76 32.66 -34.40
N ASP A 638 -17.94 32.39 -35.41
CA ASP A 638 -18.23 31.35 -36.39
C ASP A 638 -18.09 29.95 -35.78
N VAL A 639 -16.98 29.69 -35.09
CA VAL A 639 -16.59 28.33 -34.68
C VAL A 639 -17.16 27.94 -33.30
N CYS A 640 -17.34 28.87 -32.37
CA CYS A 640 -17.83 28.57 -31.02
C CYS A 640 -19.36 28.70 -30.88
N SER A 641 -20.05 29.40 -31.78
CA SER A 641 -21.51 29.57 -31.71
C SER A 641 -22.28 28.49 -32.46
N ASN A 642 -21.62 27.74 -33.35
CA ASN A 642 -22.27 26.78 -34.23
C ASN A 642 -21.66 25.39 -34.09
N SER A 643 -22.26 24.54 -33.25
CA SER A 643 -21.78 23.19 -32.91
C SER A 643 -21.75 22.20 -34.09
N SER A 644 -22.17 22.61 -35.28
CA SER A 644 -22.15 21.81 -36.51
C SER A 644 -20.99 22.12 -37.47
N ILE A 645 -20.11 23.09 -37.16
CA ILE A 645 -19.01 23.47 -38.05
C ILE A 645 -17.77 22.61 -37.76
N THR A 646 -17.30 21.90 -38.79
CA THR A 646 -16.21 20.91 -38.71
C THR A 646 -14.89 21.37 -39.38
N TYR A 647 -14.79 22.62 -39.85
CA TYR A 647 -13.55 23.12 -40.44
C TYR A 647 -12.72 23.90 -39.41
N LEU A 648 -11.41 23.62 -39.41
CA LEU A 648 -10.41 24.37 -38.63
C LEU A 648 -10.30 25.81 -39.17
N PRO A 649 -10.18 26.85 -38.32
CA PRO A 649 -9.93 28.21 -38.78
C PRO A 649 -8.48 28.34 -39.31
N ILE A 650 -8.30 27.94 -40.56
CA ILE A 650 -7.03 27.95 -41.28
C ILE A 650 -6.83 29.33 -41.89
N THR A 651 -5.88 30.09 -41.36
CA THR A 651 -5.46 31.38 -41.90
C THR A 651 -3.94 31.45 -41.96
N ASN A 652 -3.43 32.22 -42.93
CA ASN A 652 -2.00 32.57 -43.01
C ASN A 652 -1.69 33.87 -42.25
N GLU A 653 -2.71 34.50 -41.66
CA GLU A 653 -2.58 35.74 -40.92
C GLU A 653 -2.00 35.48 -39.54
N ARG A 654 -0.94 36.21 -39.21
CA ARG A 654 -0.34 36.20 -37.88
C ARG A 654 -1.24 37.01 -36.95
N PHE A 655 -1.49 36.49 -35.76
CA PHE A 655 -2.39 37.10 -34.78
C PHE A 655 -1.64 37.24 -33.45
N ASN A 656 -1.74 38.42 -32.84
CA ASN A 656 -1.14 38.66 -31.54
C ASN A 656 -2.13 38.27 -30.45
N PHE A 657 -1.66 37.53 -29.45
CA PHE A 657 -2.42 37.27 -28.24
C PHE A 657 -2.81 38.60 -27.57
N THR A 658 -4.08 38.72 -27.19
CA THR A 658 -4.61 39.88 -26.46
C THR A 658 -4.55 39.67 -24.95
N SER A 659 -4.45 38.41 -24.50
CA SER A 659 -4.29 38.05 -23.09
C SER A 659 -3.27 36.94 -22.89
N ASN A 660 -2.58 36.96 -21.75
CA ASN A 660 -1.72 35.85 -21.34
C ASN A 660 -2.58 34.67 -20.87
N TYR A 661 -1.96 33.51 -20.70
CA TYR A 661 -2.58 32.32 -20.14
C TYR A 661 -1.57 31.60 -19.25
N GLN A 662 -2.05 30.76 -18.35
CA GLN A 662 -1.21 29.85 -17.59
C GLN A 662 -1.31 28.45 -18.20
N LEU A 663 -0.18 27.75 -18.20
CA LEU A 663 -0.03 26.44 -18.81
C LEU A 663 0.58 25.47 -17.79
N ARG A 664 -0.03 24.30 -17.67
CA ARG A 664 0.51 23.17 -16.91
C ARG A 664 0.52 21.93 -17.79
N ILE A 665 1.63 21.22 -17.73
CA ILE A 665 1.89 20.01 -18.50
C ILE A 665 2.37 18.97 -17.50
N TYR A 666 1.78 17.78 -17.54
CA TYR A 666 2.27 16.63 -16.78
C TYR A 666 1.99 15.35 -17.53
N THR A 667 2.73 14.29 -17.19
CA THR A 667 2.60 12.98 -17.82
C THR A 667 2.06 11.96 -16.82
N SER A 668 1.39 10.93 -17.34
CA SER A 668 0.93 9.76 -16.58
C SER A 668 1.19 8.48 -17.37
N GLY A 669 1.11 7.34 -16.73
CA GLY A 669 0.83 6.09 -17.44
C GLY A 669 -0.01 5.17 -16.57
N CYS A 670 -0.81 4.32 -17.22
CA CYS A 670 -1.38 3.15 -16.59
C CYS A 670 -0.67 1.94 -17.19
N TYR A 671 -0.01 1.17 -16.34
CA TYR A 671 0.78 0.02 -16.73
C TYR A 671 0.23 -1.22 -16.05
N TYR A 672 0.39 -2.37 -16.70
CA TYR A 672 0.02 -3.67 -16.16
C TYR A 672 1.28 -4.51 -16.05
N ILE A 673 1.52 -5.10 -14.88
CA ILE A 673 2.62 -6.03 -14.68
C ILE A 673 2.12 -7.44 -14.99
N ASP A 674 2.81 -8.13 -15.90
CA ASP A 674 2.48 -9.48 -16.30
C ASP A 674 2.92 -10.53 -15.27
N ASN A 675 2.53 -11.78 -15.51
CA ASN A 675 2.88 -12.92 -14.65
C ASN A 675 4.39 -13.23 -14.60
N ASN A 676 5.19 -12.63 -15.49
CA ASN A 676 6.65 -12.72 -15.50
C ASN A 676 7.31 -11.51 -14.80
N ASN A 677 6.52 -10.72 -14.09
CA ASN A 677 6.88 -9.45 -13.46
C ASN A 677 7.39 -8.40 -14.46
N GLN A 678 6.95 -8.41 -15.73
CA GLN A 678 7.32 -7.42 -16.76
C GLN A 678 6.21 -6.38 -16.93
N TRP A 679 6.58 -5.11 -17.12
CA TRP A 679 5.67 -3.99 -17.38
C TRP A 679 5.32 -3.82 -18.86
#